data_AF-X0CD45-F1
#
_entry.id   AF-X0CD45-F1
#
_cell.length_a   1.000
_cell.length_b   1.000
_cell.length_c   1.000
_cell.angle_alpha   90.00
_cell.angle_beta   90.00
_cell.angle_gamma   90.00
#
_symmetry.space_group_name_H-M   'P 1'
#
loop_
_entity.id
_entity.type
_entity.pdbx_description
1 polymer ?
#
loop_
_entity_poly.entity_id
_entity_poly.type
_entity_poly.pdbx_seq_one_letter_code
_entity_poly.pdbx_strand_id
1 'polypeptide(L)'
;MRTQALLADNADQVVQLLINYSQSSPAAAQNPQLMECITSWLREVPVGNVVKSPLMDIVFNGTTSDGCSQEASECLCTMLRETSDVDESQEIIELLFPRIISLKPQVAKAAEEDDTETLKSLTKVFATAAESWVVGIARQPTHFRPLVDAVLECALRDKERDVIEHTFNFWYELKLYLVLEIYIQGRLELVDVYSKLVDILLKHLEYPKPDSGNETDLFDGDREQEEKFREFRHQMGDTLKDCCEVMGVTDCLTKVLQAIQLWMSKYANQVNDNSVPHWQELEAPLFAMRALGRMVDKDESIVLRQLMPLLVQMPSHEKLRFATIMVLGRYTEWTAAHPEYLEPQFNYIVTSFQSDSREIIRAAALAIKFFCTDCKHLLSGQVLQLQTFYDEVLDKLPDLSKEEITEGVANVVACQPTEEIYRLLKLYCDPLIQRLMAKANNATDEEGKLALADHLQLITIFVQYVVPPVSPGQENPAVKYWQEVFPILSTVLDNFLNFTPICERVCRCWRNMVIAHRTAMTPLLPEMANKLAGGFNNSREGCFLWVTSAILREFSEAREHVDQATTENIYTFFEAQTTTFLRVMTELQPKELPDVIDDFFRLLIDALLYYPQKLIPSHLLRSVFEASIYALTLEQRDPLSSTLHFLRDLLSYGGDNPASSDRLPEATAAEVKAIVKNLLLTLGEGLVKQVMAGMMITFPRDCFADGSGVLLALFELVPLQTHQWVSHTIQLLPEGTVSPAEANRFLIKIKERLESGDPSAMKNVRAILQDFTNTYRRRNVAPRDGLGQLEATRFQFSG
;
A
#
# COMPACT_ATOMS: atom_id res chain seq x y z
N MET A 1 38.24 15.34 -3.91
CA MET A 1 39.52 15.72 -4.54
C MET A 1 39.49 15.67 -6.06
N ARG A 2 39.19 14.53 -6.72
CA ARG A 2 39.17 14.48 -8.20
C ARG A 2 38.00 15.23 -8.85
N THR A 3 36.82 15.22 -8.23
CA THR A 3 35.62 15.98 -8.67
C THR A 3 35.85 17.49 -8.61
N GLN A 4 36.41 17.97 -7.50
CA GLN A 4 36.70 19.40 -7.28
C GLN A 4 37.71 19.96 -8.30
N ALA A 5 38.78 19.21 -8.57
CA ALA A 5 39.83 19.61 -9.52
C ALA A 5 39.40 19.54 -11.00
N LEU A 6 38.37 18.76 -11.34
CA LEU A 6 37.93 18.60 -12.73
C LEU A 6 36.68 19.42 -13.07
N LEU A 7 35.78 19.63 -12.11
CA LEU A 7 34.49 20.30 -12.34
C LEU A 7 34.46 21.69 -11.70
N ALA A 8 34.53 21.77 -10.37
CA ALA A 8 34.37 23.03 -9.64
C ALA A 8 35.38 24.12 -10.05
N ASP A 9 36.67 23.76 -10.20
CA ASP A 9 37.72 24.73 -10.54
C ASP A 9 37.63 25.27 -11.99
N ASN A 10 36.86 24.60 -12.87
CA ASN A 10 36.71 24.97 -14.29
C ASN A 10 35.37 25.65 -14.60
N ALA A 11 34.47 25.76 -13.62
CA ALA A 11 33.11 26.24 -13.78
C ALA A 11 33.03 27.63 -14.45
N ASP A 12 33.84 28.59 -13.98
CA ASP A 12 33.84 29.96 -14.53
C ASP A 12 34.33 30.03 -15.98
N GLN A 13 35.31 29.20 -16.35
CA GLN A 13 35.82 29.14 -17.72
C GLN A 13 34.77 28.59 -18.69
N VAL A 14 33.99 27.60 -18.22
CA VAL A 14 32.89 27.02 -18.99
C VAL A 14 31.80 28.05 -19.21
N VAL A 15 31.39 28.79 -18.18
CA VAL A 15 30.36 29.85 -18.33
C VAL A 15 30.80 30.90 -19.36
N GLN A 16 32.07 31.33 -19.35
CA GLN A 16 32.61 32.24 -20.35
C GLN A 16 32.60 31.65 -21.77
N LEU A 17 32.90 30.36 -21.91
CA LEU A 17 32.83 29.67 -23.20
C LEU A 17 31.39 29.66 -23.75
N LEU A 18 30.41 29.37 -22.89
CA LEU A 18 28.99 29.36 -23.25
C LEU A 18 28.50 30.76 -23.67
N ILE A 19 28.96 31.82 -22.98
CA ILE A 19 28.67 33.22 -23.37
C ILE A 19 29.26 33.52 -24.76
N ASN A 20 30.51 33.16 -25.00
CA ASN A 20 31.16 33.42 -26.30
C ASN A 20 30.49 32.64 -27.44
N TYR A 21 30.10 31.39 -27.19
CA TYR A 21 29.41 30.57 -28.18
C TYR A 21 28.03 31.15 -28.52
N SER A 22 27.26 31.52 -27.50
CA SER A 22 25.90 32.03 -27.68
C SER A 22 25.86 33.38 -28.42
N GLN A 23 26.90 34.20 -28.30
CA GLN A 23 27.06 35.46 -29.02
C GLN A 23 27.70 35.32 -30.42
N SER A 24 28.17 34.13 -30.79
CA SER A 24 28.90 33.92 -32.05
C SER A 24 28.03 34.07 -33.31
N SER A 25 26.74 33.71 -33.22
CA SER A 25 25.76 33.86 -34.30
C SER A 25 24.33 33.70 -33.80
N PRO A 26 23.30 34.21 -34.52
CA PRO A 26 21.90 33.97 -34.17
C PRO A 26 21.51 32.49 -34.12
N ALA A 27 22.09 31.67 -35.00
CA ALA A 27 21.89 30.22 -34.99
C ALA A 27 22.50 29.54 -33.77
N ALA A 28 23.62 30.06 -33.24
CA ALA A 28 24.24 29.54 -32.02
C ALA A 28 23.42 29.90 -30.77
N ALA A 29 22.80 31.10 -30.75
CA ALA A 29 21.89 31.51 -29.67
C ALA A 29 20.62 30.65 -29.57
N GLN A 30 20.17 30.09 -30.70
CA GLN A 30 18.98 29.22 -30.80
C GLN A 30 19.33 27.73 -30.86
N ASN A 31 20.54 27.35 -30.46
CA ASN A 31 20.98 25.95 -30.53
C ASN A 31 20.48 25.15 -29.31
N PRO A 32 19.70 24.07 -29.46
CA PRO A 32 19.26 23.20 -28.37
C PRO A 32 20.40 22.68 -27.48
N GLN A 33 21.53 22.31 -28.08
CA GLN A 33 22.69 21.76 -27.37
C GLN A 33 23.35 22.79 -26.44
N LEU A 34 23.22 24.08 -26.73
CA LEU A 34 23.66 25.14 -25.82
C LEU A 34 22.82 25.11 -24.54
N MET A 35 21.50 24.98 -24.67
CA MET A 35 20.57 24.93 -23.53
C MET A 35 20.81 23.68 -22.68
N GLU A 36 20.93 22.50 -23.31
CA GLU A 36 21.29 21.25 -22.61
C GLU A 36 22.62 21.35 -21.87
N CYS A 37 23.61 22.01 -22.48
CA CYS A 37 24.92 22.20 -21.86
C CYS A 37 24.81 23.11 -20.63
N ILE A 38 24.10 24.24 -20.72
CA ILE A 38 23.83 25.12 -19.58
C ILE A 38 23.14 24.32 -18.47
N THR A 39 22.08 23.58 -18.79
CA THR A 39 21.33 22.74 -17.83
C THR A 39 22.22 21.72 -17.13
N SER A 40 23.10 21.04 -17.86
CA SER A 40 24.02 20.06 -17.26
C SER A 40 25.00 20.71 -16.28
N TRP A 41 25.48 21.91 -16.59
CA TRP A 41 26.45 22.63 -15.77
C TRP A 41 25.84 23.33 -14.54
N LEU A 42 24.52 23.54 -14.50
CA LEU A 42 23.84 24.06 -13.30
C LEU A 42 24.01 23.17 -12.05
N ARG A 43 24.40 21.90 -12.20
CA ARG A 43 24.75 21.02 -11.07
C ARG A 43 26.01 21.45 -10.32
N GLU A 44 26.90 22.19 -10.98
CA GLU A 44 28.21 22.59 -10.43
C GLU A 44 28.40 24.12 -10.45
N VAL A 45 27.67 24.84 -11.32
CA VAL A 45 27.71 26.31 -11.47
C VAL A 45 26.58 26.95 -10.66
N PRO A 46 26.86 27.91 -9.76
CA PRO A 46 25.81 28.66 -9.06
C PRO A 46 24.89 29.40 -10.03
N VAL A 47 23.58 29.24 -9.88
CA VAL A 47 22.56 29.82 -10.77
C VAL A 47 22.69 31.34 -10.91
N GLY A 48 23.11 32.04 -9.84
CA GLY A 48 23.34 33.48 -9.86
C GLY A 48 24.35 33.95 -10.91
N ASN A 49 25.37 33.13 -11.25
CA ASN A 49 26.34 33.47 -12.28
C ASN A 49 25.73 33.44 -13.68
N VAL A 50 24.76 32.55 -13.92
CA VAL A 50 24.03 32.46 -15.19
C VAL A 50 23.01 33.59 -15.30
N VAL A 51 22.24 33.84 -14.23
CA VAL A 51 21.19 34.89 -14.20
C VAL A 51 21.77 36.29 -14.37
N LYS A 52 22.95 36.56 -13.80
CA LYS A 52 23.64 37.86 -13.93
C LYS A 52 24.42 38.00 -15.26
N SER A 53 24.35 37.01 -16.16
CA SER A 53 25.06 36.98 -17.44
C SER A 53 24.11 37.19 -18.64
N PRO A 54 24.66 37.48 -19.84
CA PRO A 54 23.87 37.54 -21.08
C PRO A 54 23.17 36.24 -21.45
N LEU A 55 23.57 35.08 -20.88
CA LEU A 55 22.92 33.79 -21.12
C LEU A 55 21.45 33.81 -20.70
N MET A 56 21.11 34.61 -19.68
CA MET A 56 19.76 34.77 -19.20
C MET A 56 18.81 35.28 -20.30
N ASP A 57 19.23 36.29 -21.07
CA ASP A 57 18.42 36.80 -22.19
C ASP A 57 18.28 35.75 -23.30
N ILE A 58 19.29 34.89 -23.46
CA ILE A 58 19.30 33.84 -24.49
C ILE A 58 18.37 32.70 -24.12
N VAL A 59 18.35 32.27 -22.87
CA VAL A 59 17.39 31.27 -22.36
C VAL A 59 15.96 31.78 -22.53
N PHE A 60 15.65 33.02 -22.12
CA PHE A 60 14.30 33.59 -22.24
C PHE A 60 13.85 33.84 -23.69
N ASN A 61 14.76 34.25 -24.58
CA ASN A 61 14.42 34.34 -26.00
C ASN A 61 14.23 32.93 -26.61
N GLY A 62 14.99 31.95 -26.13
CA GLY A 62 14.91 30.55 -26.50
C GLY A 62 13.52 29.96 -26.28
N THR A 63 12.88 30.25 -25.14
CA THR A 63 11.52 29.77 -24.81
C THR A 63 10.43 30.27 -25.77
N THR A 64 10.74 31.26 -26.60
CA THR A 64 9.81 31.82 -27.61
C THR A 64 10.18 31.46 -29.04
N SER A 65 11.28 30.71 -29.22
CA SER A 65 11.83 30.38 -30.54
C SER A 65 11.52 28.95 -30.94
N ASP A 66 11.08 28.76 -32.19
CA ASP A 66 10.71 27.44 -32.73
C ASP A 66 11.84 26.41 -32.71
N GLY A 67 13.11 26.86 -32.62
CA GLY A 67 14.28 25.99 -32.74
C GLY A 67 14.78 25.35 -31.44
N CYS A 68 14.44 25.90 -30.26
CA CYS A 68 14.96 25.41 -28.97
C CYS A 68 14.05 25.68 -27.75
N SER A 69 12.75 25.91 -27.98
CA SER A 69 11.79 26.28 -26.92
C SER A 69 11.73 25.26 -25.78
N GLN A 70 11.75 23.96 -26.10
CA GLN A 70 11.65 22.89 -25.11
C GLN A 70 12.89 22.83 -24.21
N GLU A 71 14.09 22.83 -24.81
CA GLU A 71 15.35 22.76 -24.08
C GLU A 71 15.61 24.05 -23.28
N ALA A 72 15.22 25.21 -23.81
CA ALA A 72 15.28 26.48 -23.10
C ALA A 72 14.32 26.50 -21.90
N SER A 73 13.12 25.94 -22.05
CA SER A 73 12.14 25.82 -20.96
C SER A 73 12.63 24.88 -19.86
N GLU A 74 13.23 23.74 -20.21
CA GLU A 74 13.82 22.82 -19.23
C GLU A 74 15.03 23.45 -18.50
N CYS A 75 15.85 24.22 -19.24
CA CYS A 75 16.94 24.99 -18.66
C CYS A 75 16.42 25.99 -17.63
N LEU A 76 15.37 26.74 -17.99
CA LEU A 76 14.71 27.69 -17.10
C LEU A 76 14.09 27.00 -15.88
N CYS A 77 13.41 25.86 -16.05
CA CYS A 77 12.89 25.05 -14.94
C CYS A 77 13.99 24.61 -13.99
N THR A 78 15.15 24.19 -14.50
CA THR A 78 16.30 23.81 -13.67
C THR A 78 16.83 25.02 -12.89
N MET A 79 16.96 26.18 -13.53
CA MET A 79 17.37 27.42 -12.85
C MET A 79 16.38 27.81 -11.74
N LEU A 80 15.09 27.65 -11.96
CA LEU A 80 14.05 27.95 -10.95
C LEU A 80 14.15 27.00 -9.75
N ARG A 81 14.35 25.70 -9.97
CA ARG A 81 14.50 24.71 -8.89
C ARG A 81 15.70 24.99 -8.00
N GLU A 82 16.81 25.48 -8.56
CA GLU A 82 17.99 25.90 -7.78
C GLU A 82 17.69 27.12 -6.87
N THR A 83 16.58 27.84 -7.10
CA THR A 83 16.14 28.97 -6.27
C THR A 83 15.03 28.62 -5.27
N SER A 84 14.85 27.32 -4.96
CA SER A 84 13.78 26.85 -4.06
C SER A 84 13.96 27.33 -2.61
N ASP A 85 15.20 27.61 -2.19
CA ASP A 85 15.44 28.32 -0.93
C ASP A 85 15.21 29.82 -1.14
N VAL A 86 13.98 30.26 -0.84
CA VAL A 86 13.52 31.64 -1.03
C VAL A 86 14.31 32.64 -0.21
N ASP A 87 14.79 32.24 0.98
CA ASP A 87 15.51 33.13 1.90
C ASP A 87 16.96 33.33 1.44
N GLU A 88 17.63 32.29 0.93
CA GLU A 88 18.99 32.40 0.36
C GLU A 88 19.01 33.01 -1.04
N SER A 89 17.94 32.83 -1.83
CA SER A 89 17.90 33.19 -3.26
C SER A 89 17.16 34.49 -3.58
N GLN A 90 16.83 35.32 -2.58
CA GLN A 90 15.95 36.49 -2.77
C GLN A 90 16.39 37.43 -3.90
N GLU A 91 17.67 37.79 -3.99
CA GLU A 91 18.18 38.66 -5.06
C GLU A 91 17.94 38.08 -6.47
N ILE A 92 18.07 36.76 -6.60
CA ILE A 92 17.92 36.05 -7.86
C ILE A 92 16.43 35.99 -8.21
N ILE A 93 15.57 35.71 -7.23
CA ILE A 93 14.12 35.69 -7.41
C ILE A 93 13.61 37.07 -7.87
N GLU A 94 14.09 38.17 -7.29
CA GLU A 94 13.72 39.54 -7.69
C GLU A 94 14.10 39.86 -9.15
N LEU A 95 15.15 39.23 -9.69
CA LEU A 95 15.55 39.36 -11.09
C LEU A 95 14.75 38.44 -12.03
N LEU A 96 14.46 37.21 -11.60
CA LEU A 96 13.73 36.21 -12.38
C LEU A 96 12.24 36.52 -12.48
N PHE A 97 11.61 36.93 -11.37
CA PHE A 97 10.17 37.05 -11.24
C PHE A 97 9.53 37.97 -12.31
N PRO A 98 9.99 39.22 -12.55
CA PRO A 98 9.38 40.09 -13.56
C PRO A 98 9.48 39.50 -14.98
N ARG A 99 10.57 38.78 -15.28
CA ARG A 99 10.81 38.16 -16.58
C ARG A 99 9.90 36.96 -16.79
N ILE A 100 9.70 36.12 -15.77
CA ILE A 100 8.72 35.02 -15.81
C ILE A 100 7.31 35.56 -16.07
N ILE A 101 6.90 36.59 -15.35
CA ILE A 101 5.57 37.21 -15.54
C ILE A 101 5.41 37.80 -16.96
N SER A 102 6.49 38.28 -17.58
CA SER A 102 6.44 38.82 -18.95
C SER A 102 6.07 37.77 -20.01
N LEU A 103 6.21 36.47 -19.72
CA LEU A 103 5.81 35.37 -20.60
C LEU A 103 4.30 35.13 -20.59
N LYS A 104 3.56 35.64 -19.59
CA LYS A 104 2.12 35.35 -19.40
C LYS A 104 1.26 35.61 -20.65
N PRO A 105 1.42 36.72 -21.40
CA PRO A 105 0.62 36.97 -22.60
C PRO A 105 0.78 35.91 -23.69
N GLN A 106 1.88 35.15 -23.69
CA GLN A 106 2.14 34.11 -24.68
C GLN A 106 1.29 32.86 -24.45
N VAL A 107 0.84 32.61 -23.21
CA VAL A 107 -0.08 31.50 -22.89
C VAL A 107 -1.39 31.66 -23.65
N ALA A 108 -1.97 32.87 -23.62
CA ALA A 108 -3.18 33.19 -24.35
C ALA A 108 -3.00 33.03 -25.86
N LYS A 109 -1.85 33.50 -26.38
CA LYS A 109 -1.52 33.40 -27.81
C LYS A 109 -1.36 31.95 -28.25
N ALA A 110 -0.58 31.13 -27.53
CA ALA A 110 -0.37 29.72 -27.84
C ALA A 110 -1.69 28.94 -27.86
N ALA A 111 -2.59 29.20 -26.91
CA ALA A 111 -3.90 28.57 -26.84
C ALA A 111 -4.91 29.05 -27.92
N GLU A 112 -4.69 30.22 -28.51
CA GLU A 112 -5.48 30.75 -29.65
C GLU A 112 -4.94 30.25 -31.00
N GLU A 113 -3.65 29.96 -31.08
CA GLU A 113 -2.97 29.39 -32.25
C GLU A 113 -2.98 27.84 -32.26
N ASP A 114 -3.58 27.21 -31.26
CA ASP A 114 -3.60 25.76 -31.01
C ASP A 114 -2.17 25.14 -31.00
N ASP A 115 -1.21 25.87 -30.43
CA ASP A 115 0.18 25.42 -30.22
C ASP A 115 0.34 24.75 -28.83
N THR A 116 0.01 23.47 -28.78
CA THR A 116 0.04 22.66 -27.55
C THR A 116 1.46 22.51 -26.98
N GLU A 117 2.50 22.47 -27.82
CA GLU A 117 3.90 22.31 -27.36
C GLU A 117 4.43 23.56 -26.66
N THR A 118 4.14 24.74 -27.21
CA THR A 118 4.48 26.03 -26.55
C THR A 118 3.66 26.19 -25.28
N LEU A 119 2.36 25.87 -25.30
CA LEU A 119 1.50 25.94 -24.11
C LEU A 119 2.03 25.02 -23.00
N LYS A 120 2.44 23.80 -23.34
CA LYS A 120 3.04 22.83 -22.41
C LYS A 120 4.34 23.35 -21.81
N SER A 121 5.23 23.87 -22.64
CA SER A 121 6.52 24.41 -22.23
C SER A 121 6.35 25.60 -21.28
N LEU A 122 5.48 26.56 -21.61
CA LEU A 122 5.16 27.70 -20.75
C LEU A 122 4.50 27.25 -19.43
N THR A 123 3.58 26.30 -19.48
CA THR A 123 2.90 25.78 -18.27
C THR A 123 3.91 25.14 -17.31
N LYS A 124 4.87 24.36 -17.82
CA LYS A 124 5.95 23.79 -17.00
C LYS A 124 6.82 24.86 -16.35
N VAL A 125 7.14 25.93 -17.07
CA VAL A 125 7.92 27.06 -16.52
C VAL A 125 7.15 27.75 -15.40
N PHE A 126 5.87 28.09 -15.61
CA PHE A 126 5.04 28.74 -14.59
C PHE A 126 4.81 27.84 -13.38
N ALA A 127 4.48 26.56 -13.59
CA ALA A 127 4.31 25.60 -12.51
C ALA A 127 5.60 25.42 -11.71
N THR A 128 6.74 25.22 -12.38
CA THR A 128 8.04 25.06 -11.69
C THR A 128 8.44 26.31 -10.91
N ALA A 129 8.19 27.52 -11.45
CA ALA A 129 8.43 28.76 -10.71
C ALA A 129 7.54 28.84 -9.46
N ALA A 130 6.26 28.49 -9.60
CA ALA A 130 5.30 28.54 -8.50
C ALA A 130 5.59 27.49 -7.42
N GLU A 131 6.03 26.29 -7.80
CA GLU A 131 6.50 25.23 -6.89
C GLU A 131 7.75 25.66 -6.14
N SER A 132 8.76 26.16 -6.87
CA SER A 132 10.03 26.58 -6.27
C SER A 132 9.84 27.74 -5.28
N TRP A 133 8.89 28.63 -5.54
CA TRP A 133 8.65 29.81 -4.71
C TRP A 133 7.39 29.69 -3.83
N VAL A 134 6.88 28.47 -3.61
CA VAL A 134 5.63 28.22 -2.88
C VAL A 134 5.60 28.83 -1.47
N VAL A 135 6.74 28.78 -0.77
CA VAL A 135 6.91 29.41 0.56
C VAL A 135 6.79 30.93 0.46
N GLY A 136 7.38 31.53 -0.58
CA GLY A 136 7.26 32.96 -0.88
C GLY A 136 5.83 33.37 -1.20
N ILE A 137 5.10 32.55 -1.98
CA ILE A 137 3.68 32.74 -2.30
C ILE A 137 2.83 32.74 -1.02
N ALA A 138 3.06 31.79 -0.12
CA ALA A 138 2.32 31.71 1.15
C ALA A 138 2.63 32.88 2.10
N ARG A 139 3.88 33.35 2.14
CA ARG A 139 4.33 34.48 2.99
C ARG A 139 3.89 35.84 2.45
N GLN A 140 3.93 36.05 1.13
CA GLN A 140 3.67 37.33 0.45
C GLN A 140 2.69 37.14 -0.72
N PRO A 141 1.44 36.73 -0.44
CA PRO A 141 0.44 36.40 -1.44
C PRO A 141 0.21 37.52 -2.45
N THR A 142 0.09 38.77 -2.01
CA THR A 142 -0.15 39.91 -2.89
C THR A 142 0.98 40.13 -3.91
N HIS A 143 2.24 39.90 -3.51
CA HIS A 143 3.41 40.10 -4.38
C HIS A 143 3.47 39.03 -5.48
N PHE A 144 3.32 37.75 -5.09
CA PHE A 144 3.44 36.63 -6.02
C PHE A 144 2.12 36.26 -6.73
N ARG A 145 0.99 36.88 -6.39
CA ARG A 145 -0.31 36.62 -7.02
C ARG A 145 -0.30 36.60 -8.55
N PRO A 146 0.42 37.49 -9.27
CA PRO A 146 0.50 37.42 -10.73
C PRO A 146 1.01 36.08 -11.28
N LEU A 147 1.90 35.40 -10.54
CA LEU A 147 2.41 34.08 -10.89
C LEU A 147 1.34 33.01 -10.68
N VAL A 148 0.65 33.05 -9.54
CA VAL A 148 -0.47 32.13 -9.25
C VAL A 148 -1.58 32.29 -10.30
N ASP A 149 -1.92 33.53 -10.67
CA ASP A 149 -2.90 33.82 -11.72
C ASP A 149 -2.41 33.37 -13.11
N ALA A 150 -1.10 33.30 -13.36
CA ALA A 150 -0.55 32.75 -14.61
C ALA A 150 -0.70 31.23 -14.67
N VAL A 151 -0.41 30.52 -13.57
CA VAL A 151 -0.64 29.07 -13.47
C VAL A 151 -2.13 28.74 -13.64
N LEU A 152 -3.01 29.53 -13.02
CA LEU A 152 -4.46 29.40 -13.19
C LEU A 152 -4.89 29.65 -14.65
N GLU A 153 -4.29 30.63 -15.32
CA GLU A 153 -4.58 30.90 -16.73
C GLU A 153 -4.14 29.73 -17.64
N CYS A 154 -2.98 29.12 -17.39
CA CYS A 154 -2.56 27.89 -18.08
C CYS A 154 -3.64 26.78 -17.95
N ALA A 155 -4.11 26.53 -16.73
CA ALA A 155 -5.16 25.53 -16.47
C ALA A 155 -6.50 25.87 -17.17
N LEU A 156 -6.87 27.15 -17.23
CA LEU A 156 -8.10 27.60 -17.88
C LEU A 156 -8.06 27.43 -19.40
N ARG A 157 -6.90 27.68 -20.01
CA ARG A 157 -6.72 27.69 -21.48
C ARG A 157 -6.46 26.30 -22.08
N ASP A 158 -6.21 25.30 -21.24
CA ASP A 158 -5.95 23.92 -21.64
C ASP A 158 -7.21 23.21 -22.17
N LYS A 159 -7.56 23.41 -23.43
CA LYS A 159 -8.76 22.78 -24.02
C LYS A 159 -8.61 21.27 -24.21
N GLU A 160 -7.40 20.80 -24.48
CA GLU A 160 -7.09 19.39 -24.80
C GLU A 160 -6.79 18.55 -23.55
N ARG A 161 -6.56 19.20 -22.40
CA ARG A 161 -6.26 18.59 -21.09
C ARG A 161 -4.85 17.98 -21.01
N ASP A 162 -3.93 18.52 -21.81
CA ASP A 162 -2.57 18.00 -21.97
C ASP A 162 -1.54 18.71 -21.08
N VAL A 163 -1.90 19.85 -20.48
CA VAL A 163 -0.93 20.70 -19.76
C VAL A 163 -1.29 20.93 -18.30
N ILE A 164 -2.57 20.85 -17.93
CA ILE A 164 -3.06 21.15 -16.57
C ILE A 164 -2.44 20.21 -15.52
N GLU A 165 -2.10 18.98 -15.90
CA GLU A 165 -1.43 18.01 -15.01
C GLU A 165 -0.13 18.56 -14.41
N HIS A 166 0.60 19.39 -15.15
CA HIS A 166 1.84 20.02 -14.69
C HIS A 166 1.61 21.04 -13.57
N THR A 167 0.37 21.46 -13.33
CA THR A 167 0.02 22.43 -12.29
C THR A 167 -0.39 21.78 -10.97
N PHE A 168 -0.71 20.48 -10.95
CA PHE A 168 -1.28 19.81 -9.76
C PHE A 168 -0.33 19.80 -8.56
N ASN A 169 0.96 19.56 -8.78
CA ASN A 169 1.95 19.55 -7.70
C ASN A 169 2.04 20.92 -7.00
N PHE A 170 2.04 22.00 -7.77
CA PHE A 170 1.94 23.36 -7.23
C PHE A 170 0.70 23.56 -6.34
N TRP A 171 -0.49 23.18 -6.80
CA TRP A 171 -1.72 23.39 -6.04
C TRP A 171 -1.73 22.61 -4.72
N TYR A 172 -1.19 21.39 -4.75
CA TYR A 172 -0.99 20.56 -3.57
C TYR A 172 -0.03 21.20 -2.57
N GLU A 173 1.18 21.56 -3.02
CA GLU A 173 2.21 22.19 -2.18
C GLU A 173 1.73 23.51 -1.58
N LEU A 174 1.11 24.38 -2.38
CA LEU A 174 0.56 25.66 -1.88
C LEU A 174 -0.49 25.42 -0.81
N LYS A 175 -1.38 24.44 -1.02
CA LYS A 175 -2.38 24.08 -0.03
C LYS A 175 -1.75 23.66 1.29
N LEU A 176 -0.66 22.88 1.29
CA LEU A 176 0.02 22.45 2.53
C LEU A 176 0.43 23.63 3.41
N TYR A 177 0.79 24.77 2.81
CA TYR A 177 1.06 25.99 3.54
C TYR A 177 -0.21 26.73 3.94
N LEU A 178 -1.17 26.92 3.02
CA LEU A 178 -2.37 27.72 3.27
C LEU A 178 -3.29 27.15 4.36
N VAL A 179 -3.24 25.85 4.63
CA VAL A 179 -3.99 25.23 5.73
C VAL A 179 -3.37 25.49 7.11
N LEU A 180 -2.11 25.91 7.18
CA LEU A 180 -1.45 26.24 8.45
C LEU A 180 -1.95 27.59 8.95
N GLU A 181 -2.24 27.68 10.26
CA GLU A 181 -2.76 28.91 10.88
C GLU A 181 -1.85 30.13 10.67
N ILE A 182 -0.52 29.92 10.62
CA ILE A 182 0.46 30.97 10.38
C ILE A 182 0.31 31.67 9.01
N TYR A 183 -0.32 31.02 8.03
CA TYR A 183 -0.53 31.54 6.67
C TYR A 183 -2.00 31.86 6.38
N ILE A 184 -2.83 32.07 7.40
CA ILE A 184 -4.27 32.36 7.23
C ILE A 184 -4.55 33.58 6.34
N GLN A 185 -3.69 34.60 6.38
CA GLN A 185 -3.82 35.77 5.51
C GLN A 185 -3.61 35.39 4.04
N GLY A 186 -2.61 34.54 3.75
CA GLY A 186 -2.39 33.97 2.42
C GLY A 186 -3.60 33.18 1.94
N ARG A 187 -4.24 32.40 2.83
CA ARG A 187 -5.45 31.65 2.51
C ARG A 187 -6.59 32.58 2.12
N LEU A 188 -6.84 33.65 2.89
CA LEU A 188 -7.90 34.61 2.60
C LEU A 188 -7.69 35.34 1.26
N GLU A 189 -6.44 35.63 0.90
CA GLU A 189 -6.13 36.31 -0.36
C GLU A 189 -6.18 35.41 -1.59
N LEU A 190 -5.96 34.11 -1.43
CA LEU A 190 -5.88 33.14 -2.54
C LEU A 190 -7.09 32.20 -2.63
N VAL A 191 -8.03 32.25 -1.68
CA VAL A 191 -9.24 31.39 -1.71
C VAL A 191 -10.07 31.59 -2.98
N ASP A 192 -10.11 32.81 -3.53
CA ASP A 192 -10.83 33.08 -4.78
C ASP A 192 -10.16 32.44 -6.01
N VAL A 193 -8.84 32.22 -5.95
CA VAL A 193 -8.07 31.51 -7.00
C VAL A 193 -8.46 30.04 -6.96
N TYR A 194 -8.44 29.40 -5.79
CA TYR A 194 -8.89 28.01 -5.63
C TYR A 194 -10.37 27.84 -6.02
N SER A 195 -11.22 28.83 -5.73
CA SER A 195 -12.61 28.87 -6.18
C SER A 195 -12.74 28.81 -7.70
N LYS A 196 -11.94 29.61 -8.44
CA LYS A 196 -11.90 29.55 -9.91
C LYS A 196 -11.30 28.25 -10.42
N LEU A 197 -10.30 27.70 -9.72
CA LEU A 197 -9.72 26.41 -10.05
C LEU A 197 -10.77 25.30 -9.97
N VAL A 198 -11.64 25.28 -8.95
CA VAL A 198 -12.76 24.32 -8.89
C VAL A 198 -13.67 24.45 -10.11
N ASP A 199 -13.97 25.66 -10.57
CA ASP A 199 -14.80 25.85 -11.77
C ASP A 199 -14.12 25.30 -13.04
N ILE A 200 -12.80 25.50 -13.16
CA ILE A 200 -11.98 24.94 -14.25
C ILE A 200 -11.95 23.42 -14.19
N LEU A 201 -11.71 22.85 -13.01
CA LEU A 201 -11.68 21.40 -12.81
C LEU A 201 -13.04 20.76 -13.09
N LEU A 202 -14.15 21.38 -12.69
CA LEU A 202 -15.49 20.90 -13.03
C LEU A 202 -15.71 20.84 -14.54
N LYS A 203 -15.20 21.83 -15.29
CA LYS A 203 -15.30 21.84 -16.75
C LYS A 203 -14.42 20.75 -17.39
N HIS A 204 -13.20 20.57 -16.90
CA HIS A 204 -12.27 19.58 -17.43
C HIS A 204 -12.64 18.13 -17.09
N LEU A 205 -13.47 17.93 -16.07
CA LEU A 205 -14.02 16.61 -15.70
C LEU A 205 -15.08 16.08 -16.66
N GLU A 206 -15.62 16.92 -17.55
CA GLU A 206 -16.62 16.52 -18.54
C GLU A 206 -16.04 15.49 -19.52
N TYR A 207 -16.76 14.39 -19.75
CA TYR A 207 -16.38 13.45 -20.81
C TYR A 207 -16.25 14.17 -22.17
N PRO A 208 -15.30 13.75 -23.02
CA PRO A 208 -15.21 14.28 -24.38
C PRO A 208 -16.49 13.96 -25.17
N LYS A 209 -16.73 14.76 -26.21
CA LYS A 209 -17.76 14.48 -27.20
C LYS A 209 -17.09 13.72 -28.35
N PRO A 210 -17.62 12.57 -28.78
CA PRO A 210 -17.02 11.79 -29.85
C PRO A 210 -17.07 12.58 -31.16
N ASP A 211 -15.96 12.62 -31.89
CA ASP A 211 -15.87 13.32 -33.17
C ASP A 211 -16.72 12.64 -34.25
N SER A 212 -16.89 11.32 -34.13
CA SER A 212 -17.76 10.51 -34.98
C SER A 212 -19.27 10.72 -34.72
N GLY A 213 -19.63 11.34 -33.60
CA GLY A 213 -21.01 11.43 -33.11
C GLY A 213 -21.57 10.14 -32.51
N ASN A 214 -20.75 9.10 -32.35
CA ASN A 214 -21.17 7.84 -31.72
C ASN A 214 -21.15 7.93 -30.19
N GLU A 215 -22.29 8.24 -29.56
CA GLU A 215 -22.39 8.34 -28.09
C GLU A 215 -22.13 7.02 -27.33
N THR A 216 -22.05 5.89 -28.02
CA THR A 216 -21.72 4.58 -27.41
C THR A 216 -20.22 4.34 -27.27
N ASP A 217 -19.39 5.11 -27.97
CA ASP A 217 -17.93 5.01 -27.93
C ASP A 217 -17.32 6.41 -27.92
N LEU A 218 -17.11 6.94 -26.71
CA LEU A 218 -16.66 8.32 -26.50
C LEU A 218 -15.23 8.59 -26.96
N PHE A 219 -14.47 7.53 -27.24
CA PHE A 219 -13.06 7.59 -27.62
C PHE A 219 -12.80 6.95 -28.99
N ASP A 220 -13.85 6.68 -29.79
CA ASP A 220 -13.75 6.14 -31.15
C ASP A 220 -12.86 4.87 -31.26
N GLY A 221 -12.84 4.05 -30.21
CA GLY A 221 -12.07 2.80 -30.12
C GLY A 221 -10.68 2.95 -29.50
N ASP A 222 -10.24 4.16 -29.14
CA ASP A 222 -8.97 4.40 -28.46
C ASP A 222 -9.06 4.09 -26.95
N ARG A 223 -8.72 2.85 -26.61
CA ARG A 223 -8.69 2.36 -25.23
C ARG A 223 -7.57 3.00 -24.40
N GLU A 224 -6.48 3.44 -25.02
CA GLU A 224 -5.37 4.08 -24.31
C GLU A 224 -5.79 5.48 -23.86
N GLN A 225 -6.47 6.23 -24.72
CA GLN A 225 -7.03 7.53 -24.39
C GLN A 225 -8.13 7.44 -23.32
N GLU A 226 -8.99 6.40 -23.38
CA GLU A 226 -10.00 6.14 -22.35
C GLU A 226 -9.35 5.89 -20.97
N GLU A 227 -8.27 5.10 -20.92
CA GLU A 227 -7.53 4.84 -19.68
C GLU A 227 -6.79 6.07 -19.15
N LYS A 228 -6.11 6.83 -20.03
CA LYS A 228 -5.48 8.11 -19.68
C LYS A 228 -6.50 9.10 -19.11
N PHE A 229 -7.67 9.22 -19.72
CA PHE A 229 -8.72 10.08 -19.21
C PHE A 229 -9.20 9.64 -17.82
N ARG A 230 -9.35 8.34 -17.58
CA ARG A 230 -9.72 7.82 -16.25
C ARG A 230 -8.67 8.16 -15.18
N GLU A 231 -7.39 7.98 -15.47
CA GLU A 231 -6.29 8.34 -14.56
C GLU A 231 -6.26 9.85 -14.30
N PHE A 232 -6.40 10.64 -15.36
CA PHE A 232 -6.48 12.09 -15.30
C PHE A 232 -7.62 12.56 -14.37
N ARG A 233 -8.82 11.98 -14.49
CA ARG A 233 -9.94 12.29 -13.58
C ARG A 233 -9.64 11.98 -12.12
N HIS A 234 -8.84 10.95 -11.82
CA HIS A 234 -8.41 10.66 -10.45
C HIS A 234 -7.50 11.76 -9.90
N GLN A 235 -6.51 12.22 -10.68
CA GLN A 235 -5.62 13.31 -10.30
C GLN A 235 -6.38 14.64 -10.10
N MET A 236 -7.34 14.94 -10.98
CA MET A 236 -8.25 16.08 -10.81
C MET A 236 -9.09 15.96 -9.54
N GLY A 237 -9.57 14.74 -9.24
CA GLY A 237 -10.32 14.45 -8.02
C GLY A 237 -9.50 14.69 -6.76
N ASP A 238 -8.19 14.44 -6.79
CA ASP A 238 -7.28 14.77 -5.69
C ASP A 238 -7.05 16.28 -5.58
N THR A 239 -6.82 16.96 -6.70
CA THR A 239 -6.70 18.44 -6.73
C THR A 239 -7.98 19.13 -6.25
N LEU A 240 -9.17 18.56 -6.54
CA LEU A 240 -10.45 19.05 -6.01
C LEU A 240 -10.53 18.95 -4.48
N LYS A 241 -9.97 17.89 -3.88
CA LYS A 241 -9.90 17.77 -2.41
C LYS A 241 -8.96 18.84 -1.84
N ASP A 242 -7.85 19.11 -2.52
CA ASP A 242 -6.93 20.16 -2.11
C ASP A 242 -7.61 21.53 -2.16
N CYS A 243 -8.40 21.81 -3.20
CA CYS A 243 -9.24 23.01 -3.26
C CYS A 243 -10.25 23.07 -2.11
N CYS A 244 -10.88 21.93 -1.79
CA CYS A 244 -11.85 21.81 -0.71
C CYS A 244 -11.25 22.12 0.68
N GLU A 245 -10.00 21.71 0.94
CA GLU A 245 -9.32 22.04 2.21
C GLU A 245 -9.06 23.54 2.37
N VAL A 246 -8.75 24.25 1.27
CA VAL A 246 -8.51 25.70 1.26
C VAL A 246 -9.82 26.49 1.32
N MET A 247 -10.83 26.12 0.55
CA MET A 247 -12.11 26.84 0.49
C MET A 247 -13.05 26.50 1.64
N GLY A 248 -13.04 25.24 2.08
CA GLY A 248 -14.06 24.67 2.94
C GLY A 248 -15.09 23.85 2.16
N VAL A 249 -15.62 22.84 2.85
CA VAL A 249 -16.52 21.82 2.29
C VAL A 249 -17.80 22.43 1.73
N THR A 250 -18.45 23.30 2.50
CA THR A 250 -19.74 23.92 2.12
C THR A 250 -19.62 24.71 0.82
N ASP A 251 -18.58 25.52 0.65
CA ASP A 251 -18.38 26.33 -0.56
C ASP A 251 -18.07 25.46 -1.78
N CYS A 252 -17.24 24.43 -1.60
CA CYS A 252 -16.92 23.49 -2.68
C CYS A 252 -18.15 22.68 -3.12
N LEU A 253 -18.94 22.15 -2.18
CA LEU A 253 -20.20 21.46 -2.50
C LEU A 253 -21.25 22.40 -3.11
N THR A 254 -21.26 23.67 -2.70
CA THR A 254 -22.17 24.67 -3.29
C THR A 254 -21.89 24.87 -4.77
N LYS A 255 -20.63 24.87 -5.21
CA LYS A 255 -20.28 24.90 -6.64
C LYS A 255 -20.80 23.69 -7.40
N VAL A 256 -20.67 22.50 -6.82
CA VAL A 256 -21.23 21.26 -7.38
C VAL A 256 -22.75 21.35 -7.52
N LEU A 257 -23.45 21.81 -6.47
CA LEU A 257 -24.91 22.01 -6.49
C LEU A 257 -25.31 23.02 -7.58
N GLN A 258 -24.61 24.15 -7.69
CA GLN A 258 -24.87 25.16 -8.71
C GLN A 258 -24.69 24.62 -10.13
N ALA A 259 -23.67 23.80 -10.37
CA ALA A 259 -23.45 23.17 -11.67
C ALA A 259 -24.61 22.24 -12.05
N ILE A 260 -25.09 21.41 -11.12
CA ILE A 260 -26.26 20.53 -11.34
C ILE A 260 -27.52 21.36 -11.61
N GLN A 261 -27.79 22.38 -10.79
CA GLN A 261 -28.96 23.25 -10.96
C GLN A 261 -28.92 24.02 -12.28
N LEU A 262 -27.73 24.47 -12.71
CA LEU A 262 -27.56 25.15 -13.99
C LEU A 262 -27.93 24.24 -15.15
N TRP A 263 -27.44 22.99 -15.16
CA TRP A 263 -27.82 22.02 -16.18
C TRP A 263 -29.32 21.74 -16.17
N MET A 264 -29.90 21.52 -14.98
CA MET A 264 -31.34 21.27 -14.83
C MET A 264 -32.16 22.44 -15.40
N SER A 265 -31.78 23.68 -15.10
CA SER A 265 -32.50 24.87 -15.59
C SER A 265 -32.48 25.03 -17.12
N LYS A 266 -31.39 24.60 -17.77
CA LYS A 266 -31.18 24.72 -19.22
C LYS A 266 -31.81 23.58 -20.00
N TYR A 267 -31.68 22.35 -19.48
CA TYR A 267 -31.85 21.14 -20.28
C TYR A 267 -32.89 20.16 -19.73
N ALA A 268 -33.36 20.28 -18.48
CA ALA A 268 -34.28 19.29 -17.90
C ALA A 268 -35.57 19.09 -18.72
N ASN A 269 -36.10 20.17 -19.32
CA ASN A 269 -37.31 20.11 -20.15
C ASN A 269 -37.10 19.39 -21.51
N GLN A 270 -35.84 19.13 -21.89
CA GLN A 270 -35.46 18.49 -23.14
C GLN A 270 -35.14 16.99 -22.96
N VAL A 271 -35.11 16.50 -21.71
CA VAL A 271 -34.89 15.10 -21.39
C VAL A 271 -36.06 14.27 -21.90
N ASN A 272 -35.74 13.17 -22.59
CA ASN A 272 -36.70 12.15 -23.00
C ASN A 272 -36.15 10.77 -22.64
N ASP A 273 -36.99 9.73 -22.71
CA ASP A 273 -36.63 8.37 -22.26
C ASP A 273 -35.40 7.79 -22.98
N ASN A 274 -35.05 8.32 -24.16
CA ASN A 274 -33.97 7.80 -25.00
C ASN A 274 -32.72 8.71 -25.05
N SER A 275 -32.79 9.94 -24.53
CA SER A 275 -31.69 10.90 -24.66
C SER A 275 -31.68 11.91 -23.53
N VAL A 276 -30.49 12.07 -22.95
CA VAL A 276 -30.18 13.10 -21.96
C VAL A 276 -29.25 14.12 -22.62
N PRO A 277 -29.72 15.33 -22.93
CA PRO A 277 -28.91 16.35 -23.59
C PRO A 277 -27.73 16.78 -22.71
N HIS A 278 -26.53 16.88 -23.28
CA HIS A 278 -25.35 17.36 -22.58
C HIS A 278 -25.11 16.64 -21.24
N TRP A 279 -25.35 15.31 -21.19
CA TRP A 279 -25.22 14.54 -19.96
C TRP A 279 -23.81 14.62 -19.34
N GLN A 280 -22.77 14.94 -20.14
CA GLN A 280 -21.40 15.15 -19.69
C GLN A 280 -21.29 16.32 -18.70
N GLU A 281 -22.03 17.41 -18.94
CA GLU A 281 -22.09 18.58 -18.05
C GLU A 281 -22.78 18.25 -16.71
N LEU A 282 -23.63 17.22 -16.69
CA LEU A 282 -24.28 16.72 -15.47
C LEU A 282 -23.45 15.64 -14.75
N GLU A 283 -22.72 14.81 -15.49
CA GLU A 283 -21.89 13.75 -14.91
C GLU A 283 -20.65 14.31 -14.21
N ALA A 284 -20.02 15.35 -14.75
CA ALA A 284 -18.84 15.98 -14.17
C ALA A 284 -19.02 16.42 -12.70
N PRO A 285 -20.09 17.16 -12.32
CA PRO A 285 -20.34 17.48 -10.92
C PRO A 285 -20.68 16.26 -10.06
N LEU A 286 -21.28 15.19 -10.60
CA LEU A 286 -21.48 13.93 -9.84
C LEU A 286 -20.13 13.27 -9.52
N PHE A 287 -19.21 13.25 -10.48
CA PHE A 287 -17.86 12.75 -10.24
C PHE A 287 -17.12 13.60 -9.21
N ALA A 288 -17.21 14.93 -9.30
CA ALA A 288 -16.63 15.84 -8.31
C ALA A 288 -17.22 15.58 -6.92
N MET A 289 -18.54 15.43 -6.81
CA MET A 289 -19.21 15.08 -5.55
C MET A 289 -18.68 13.77 -4.98
N ARG A 290 -18.48 12.74 -5.82
CA ARG A 290 -17.88 11.46 -5.41
C ARG A 290 -16.45 11.64 -4.90
N ALA A 291 -15.62 12.40 -5.63
CA ALA A 291 -14.23 12.66 -5.25
C ALA A 291 -14.14 13.37 -3.89
N LEU A 292 -15.02 14.36 -3.67
CA LEU A 292 -15.12 15.13 -2.44
C LEU A 292 -15.68 14.35 -1.25
N GLY A 293 -16.33 13.21 -1.44
CA GLY A 293 -17.08 12.54 -0.36
C GLY A 293 -16.27 12.15 0.88
N ARG A 294 -14.93 12.00 0.77
CA ARG A 294 -14.05 11.79 1.94
C ARG A 294 -13.81 13.04 2.79
N MET A 295 -14.06 14.23 2.22
CA MET A 295 -13.87 15.51 2.87
C MET A 295 -15.11 15.95 3.65
N VAL A 296 -16.25 15.31 3.41
CA VAL A 296 -17.55 15.75 3.93
C VAL A 296 -17.85 15.02 5.23
N ASP A 297 -18.11 15.79 6.28
CA ASP A 297 -18.55 15.26 7.57
C ASP A 297 -20.01 14.78 7.48
N LYS A 298 -20.35 13.74 8.26
CA LYS A 298 -21.73 13.23 8.40
C LYS A 298 -22.70 14.30 8.92
N ASP A 299 -22.21 15.33 9.58
CA ASP A 299 -23.01 16.44 10.11
C ASP A 299 -23.24 17.59 9.09
N GLU A 300 -22.72 17.50 7.86
CA GLU A 300 -22.97 18.50 6.80
C GLU A 300 -24.42 18.45 6.33
N SER A 301 -25.27 19.35 6.80
CA SER A 301 -26.68 19.38 6.40
C SER A 301 -27.08 20.65 5.63
N ILE A 302 -26.15 21.47 5.16
CA ILE A 302 -26.49 22.71 4.43
C ILE A 302 -26.72 22.41 2.95
N VAL A 303 -25.74 21.74 2.33
CA VAL A 303 -25.76 21.49 0.88
C VAL A 303 -26.26 20.09 0.56
N LEU A 304 -25.86 19.06 1.32
CA LEU A 304 -26.24 17.67 1.05
C LEU A 304 -27.76 17.43 1.11
N ARG A 305 -28.49 18.07 2.04
CA ARG A 305 -29.96 17.96 2.08
C ARG A 305 -30.65 18.42 0.80
N GLN A 306 -30.02 19.33 0.04
CA GLN A 306 -30.52 19.79 -1.26
C GLN A 306 -30.05 18.87 -2.40
N LEU A 307 -28.81 18.34 -2.32
CA LEU A 307 -28.24 17.46 -3.34
C LEU A 307 -28.88 16.07 -3.34
N MET A 308 -29.06 15.43 -2.19
CA MET A 308 -29.50 14.03 -2.10
C MET A 308 -30.85 13.73 -2.80
N PRO A 309 -31.90 14.57 -2.65
CA PRO A 309 -33.13 14.40 -3.42
C PRO A 309 -32.95 14.46 -4.94
N LEU A 310 -32.04 15.32 -5.41
CA LEU A 310 -31.78 15.49 -6.85
C LEU A 310 -31.10 14.25 -7.43
N LEU A 311 -30.22 13.59 -6.66
CA LEU A 311 -29.51 12.38 -7.09
C LEU A 311 -30.47 11.24 -7.45
N VAL A 312 -31.49 10.99 -6.63
CA VAL A 312 -32.46 9.91 -6.87
C VAL A 312 -33.39 10.22 -8.06
N GLN A 313 -33.47 11.48 -8.46
CA GLN A 313 -34.26 11.96 -9.61
C GLN A 313 -33.44 12.10 -10.89
N MET A 314 -32.19 11.64 -10.90
CA MET A 314 -31.33 11.74 -12.08
C MET A 314 -31.93 10.98 -13.28
N PRO A 315 -31.85 11.57 -14.50
CA PRO A 315 -32.45 10.96 -15.69
C PRO A 315 -31.73 9.66 -16.08
N SER A 316 -32.44 8.82 -16.85
CA SER A 316 -31.95 7.50 -17.24
C SER A 316 -30.85 7.61 -18.31
N HIS A 317 -29.59 7.53 -17.88
CA HIS A 317 -28.41 7.38 -18.74
C HIS A 317 -27.39 6.50 -18.03
N GLU A 318 -26.69 5.63 -18.76
CA GLU A 318 -25.80 4.62 -18.17
C GLU A 318 -24.72 5.24 -17.28
N LYS A 319 -23.95 6.21 -17.82
CA LYS A 319 -22.87 6.87 -17.07
C LYS A 319 -23.38 7.72 -15.90
N LEU A 320 -24.58 8.31 -16.02
CA LEU A 320 -25.18 9.08 -14.92
C LEU A 320 -25.65 8.18 -13.79
N ARG A 321 -26.29 7.04 -14.12
CA ARG A 321 -26.71 6.05 -13.13
C ARG A 321 -25.49 5.46 -12.41
N PHE A 322 -24.44 5.10 -13.15
CA PHE A 322 -23.18 4.66 -12.56
C PHE A 322 -22.60 5.72 -11.60
N ALA A 323 -22.45 6.97 -12.05
CA ALA A 323 -21.92 8.04 -11.21
C ALA A 323 -22.77 8.27 -9.95
N THR A 324 -24.09 8.26 -10.10
CA THR A 324 -25.06 8.44 -9.01
C THR A 324 -24.94 7.32 -7.97
N ILE A 325 -24.90 6.06 -8.39
CA ILE A 325 -24.69 4.91 -7.49
C ILE A 325 -23.40 5.06 -6.70
N MET A 326 -22.31 5.44 -7.38
CA MET A 326 -21.00 5.60 -6.75
C MET A 326 -20.95 6.79 -5.80
N VAL A 327 -21.70 7.87 -6.06
CA VAL A 327 -21.90 8.96 -5.11
C VAL A 327 -22.67 8.44 -3.90
N LEU A 328 -23.84 7.82 -4.09
CA LEU A 328 -24.66 7.31 -2.98
C LEU A 328 -23.89 6.35 -2.08
N GLY A 329 -23.13 5.42 -2.67
CA GLY A 329 -22.27 4.49 -1.92
C GLY A 329 -21.11 5.16 -1.16
N ARG A 330 -20.75 6.42 -1.49
CA ARG A 330 -19.70 7.17 -0.79
C ARG A 330 -20.23 8.00 0.38
N TYR A 331 -21.51 8.35 0.38
CA TYR A 331 -22.16 9.17 1.42
C TYR A 331 -23.05 8.34 2.36
N THR A 332 -22.79 7.04 2.49
CA THR A 332 -23.57 6.12 3.33
C THR A 332 -23.50 6.48 4.82
N GLU A 333 -22.35 6.94 5.33
CA GLU A 333 -22.22 7.45 6.70
C GLU A 333 -23.14 8.66 6.96
N TRP A 334 -23.26 9.57 5.99
CA TRP A 334 -24.18 10.70 6.07
C TRP A 334 -25.63 10.23 6.04
N THR A 335 -25.97 9.27 5.18
CA THR A 335 -27.31 8.67 5.13
C THR A 335 -27.66 7.94 6.42
N ALA A 336 -26.70 7.29 7.08
CA ALA A 336 -26.91 6.68 8.39
C ALA A 336 -27.30 7.72 9.47
N ALA A 337 -26.79 8.94 9.37
CA ALA A 337 -27.16 10.07 10.22
C ALA A 337 -28.49 10.75 9.83
N HIS A 338 -28.97 10.53 8.59
CA HIS A 338 -30.22 11.10 8.04
C HIS A 338 -31.14 10.00 7.45
N PRO A 339 -31.78 9.17 8.29
CA PRO A 339 -32.48 7.95 7.86
C PRO A 339 -33.63 8.19 6.87
N GLU A 340 -34.20 9.39 6.81
CA GLU A 340 -35.27 9.76 5.88
C GLU A 340 -34.88 9.62 4.40
N TYR A 341 -33.58 9.63 4.09
CA TYR A 341 -33.07 9.46 2.74
C TYR A 341 -32.72 8.00 2.40
N LEU A 342 -32.69 7.09 3.38
CA LEU A 342 -32.23 5.71 3.17
C LEU A 342 -33.12 4.96 2.17
N GLU A 343 -34.43 4.93 2.39
CA GLU A 343 -35.36 4.18 1.55
C GLU A 343 -35.32 4.59 0.07
N PRO A 344 -35.44 5.87 -0.32
CA PRO A 344 -35.38 6.26 -1.73
C PRO A 344 -34.02 5.96 -2.37
N GLN A 345 -32.91 6.15 -1.64
CA GLN A 345 -31.58 5.82 -2.13
C GLN A 345 -31.42 4.31 -2.32
N PHE A 346 -31.81 3.52 -1.31
CA PHE A 346 -31.69 2.06 -1.35
C PHE A 346 -32.53 1.46 -2.47
N ASN A 347 -33.76 1.94 -2.68
CA ASN A 347 -34.61 1.53 -3.80
C ASN A 347 -33.97 1.88 -5.16
N TYR A 348 -33.33 3.05 -5.28
CA TYR A 348 -32.57 3.40 -6.49
C TYR A 348 -31.42 2.41 -6.77
N ILE A 349 -30.69 1.99 -5.73
CA ILE A 349 -29.62 0.99 -5.87
C ILE A 349 -30.19 -0.39 -6.25
N VAL A 350 -31.24 -0.86 -5.56
CA VAL A 350 -31.86 -2.17 -5.82
C VAL A 350 -32.43 -2.25 -7.24
N THR A 351 -33.12 -1.21 -7.71
CA THR A 351 -33.64 -1.17 -9.09
C THR A 351 -32.54 -1.13 -10.14
N SER A 352 -31.33 -0.67 -9.79
CA SER A 352 -30.18 -0.65 -10.70
C SER A 352 -29.65 -2.05 -11.07
N PHE A 353 -29.96 -3.09 -10.27
CA PHE A 353 -29.65 -4.49 -10.62
C PHE A 353 -30.49 -5.05 -11.78
N GLN A 354 -31.54 -4.34 -12.20
CA GLN A 354 -32.33 -4.68 -13.39
C GLN A 354 -31.68 -4.16 -14.69
N SER A 355 -30.56 -3.43 -14.60
CA SER A 355 -29.81 -2.95 -15.76
C SER A 355 -29.04 -4.08 -16.43
N ASP A 356 -28.94 -4.05 -17.77
CA ASP A 356 -28.09 -4.97 -18.53
C ASP A 356 -26.59 -4.61 -18.45
N SER A 357 -26.24 -3.42 -17.92
CA SER A 357 -24.85 -2.98 -17.81
C SER A 357 -24.15 -3.64 -16.62
N ARG A 358 -23.08 -4.38 -16.93
CA ARG A 358 -22.21 -5.01 -15.92
C ARG A 358 -21.53 -3.97 -15.01
N GLU A 359 -21.22 -2.78 -15.52
CA GLU A 359 -20.61 -1.71 -14.73
C GLU A 359 -21.57 -1.20 -13.65
N ILE A 360 -22.85 -1.00 -14.02
CA ILE A 360 -23.91 -0.59 -13.10
C ILE A 360 -24.14 -1.65 -12.02
N ILE A 361 -24.24 -2.92 -12.41
CA ILE A 361 -24.44 -4.02 -11.45
C ILE A 361 -23.28 -4.09 -10.44
N ARG A 362 -22.03 -3.98 -10.91
CA ARG A 362 -20.84 -3.95 -10.04
C ARG A 362 -20.88 -2.77 -9.07
N ALA A 363 -21.16 -1.57 -9.57
CA ALA A 363 -21.29 -0.37 -8.75
C ALA A 363 -22.41 -0.52 -7.71
N ALA A 364 -23.54 -1.11 -8.09
CA ALA A 364 -24.68 -1.33 -7.22
C ALA A 364 -24.34 -2.33 -6.11
N ALA A 365 -23.64 -3.43 -6.40
CA ALA A 365 -23.17 -4.39 -5.39
C ALA A 365 -22.25 -3.73 -4.36
N LEU A 366 -21.29 -2.93 -4.83
CA LEU A 366 -20.40 -2.16 -3.95
C LEU A 366 -21.17 -1.12 -3.12
N ALA A 367 -22.17 -0.44 -3.69
CA ALA A 367 -23.01 0.49 -2.93
C ALA A 367 -23.82 -0.26 -1.84
N ILE A 368 -24.40 -1.42 -2.15
CA ILE A 368 -25.11 -2.27 -1.17
C ILE A 368 -24.18 -2.65 -0.02
N LYS A 369 -22.91 -3.00 -0.30
CA LYS A 369 -21.91 -3.25 0.76
C LYS A 369 -21.82 -2.07 1.74
N PHE A 370 -21.63 -0.86 1.23
CA PHE A 370 -21.49 0.33 2.08
C PHE A 370 -22.78 0.66 2.85
N PHE A 371 -23.94 0.62 2.18
CA PHE A 371 -25.23 0.82 2.85
C PHE A 371 -25.46 -0.20 3.96
N CYS A 372 -25.16 -1.47 3.72
CA CYS A 372 -25.32 -2.52 4.71
C CYS A 372 -24.30 -2.44 5.85
N THR A 373 -23.15 -1.82 5.64
CA THR A 373 -22.13 -1.64 6.68
C THR A 373 -22.48 -0.47 7.59
N ASP A 374 -22.78 0.69 7.02
CA ASP A 374 -23.00 1.94 7.77
C ASP A 374 -24.44 2.04 8.30
N CYS A 375 -25.42 1.59 7.52
CA CYS A 375 -26.85 1.64 7.88
C CYS A 375 -27.36 0.32 8.49
N LYS A 376 -26.49 -0.59 8.95
CA LYS A 376 -26.86 -1.93 9.46
C LYS A 376 -27.98 -1.92 10.52
N HIS A 377 -27.97 -0.93 11.42
CA HIS A 377 -28.99 -0.79 12.46
C HIS A 377 -30.35 -0.38 11.87
N LEU A 378 -30.36 0.48 10.84
CA LEU A 378 -31.57 0.93 10.15
C LEU A 378 -32.15 -0.19 9.26
N LEU A 379 -31.29 -1.01 8.65
CA LEU A 379 -31.67 -2.14 7.80
C LEU A 379 -32.02 -3.41 8.59
N SER A 380 -31.84 -3.40 9.91
CA SER A 380 -32.06 -4.56 10.77
C SER A 380 -33.45 -5.21 10.61
N GLY A 381 -34.49 -4.39 10.48
CA GLY A 381 -35.87 -4.86 10.30
C GLY A 381 -36.15 -5.49 8.93
N GLN A 382 -35.27 -5.28 7.94
CA GLN A 382 -35.41 -5.79 6.57
C GLN A 382 -34.52 -7.01 6.29
N VAL A 383 -33.88 -7.60 7.31
CA VAL A 383 -32.90 -8.69 7.16
C VAL A 383 -33.44 -9.91 6.37
N LEU A 384 -34.74 -10.20 6.41
CA LEU A 384 -35.33 -11.30 5.64
C LEU A 384 -35.51 -10.92 4.16
N GLN A 385 -35.93 -9.70 3.86
CA GLN A 385 -36.08 -9.21 2.50
C GLN A 385 -34.70 -9.11 1.81
N LEU A 386 -33.70 -8.65 2.56
CA LEU A 386 -32.31 -8.60 2.12
C LEU A 386 -31.77 -9.99 1.78
N GLN A 387 -32.20 -11.03 2.50
CA GLN A 387 -31.79 -12.41 2.21
C GLN A 387 -32.37 -12.90 0.88
N THR A 388 -33.65 -12.65 0.63
CA THR A 388 -34.31 -13.01 -0.63
C THR A 388 -33.62 -12.30 -1.81
N PHE A 389 -33.36 -11.00 -1.68
CA PHE A 389 -32.63 -10.23 -2.68
C PHE A 389 -31.20 -10.78 -2.91
N TYR A 390 -30.46 -11.05 -1.83
CA TYR A 390 -29.12 -11.61 -1.90
C TYR A 390 -29.08 -12.93 -2.66
N ASP A 391 -30.00 -13.86 -2.35
CA ASP A 391 -30.03 -15.18 -2.98
C ASP A 391 -30.41 -15.11 -4.47
N GLU A 392 -31.30 -14.19 -4.86
CA GLU A 392 -31.73 -13.99 -6.25
C GLU A 392 -30.65 -13.37 -7.14
N VAL A 393 -29.78 -12.53 -6.58
CA VAL A 393 -28.80 -11.74 -7.34
C VAL A 393 -27.43 -12.41 -7.36
N LEU A 394 -27.05 -13.17 -6.33
CA LEU A 394 -25.69 -13.69 -6.14
C LEU A 394 -25.12 -14.41 -7.37
N ASP A 395 -25.90 -15.28 -8.00
CA ASP A 395 -25.45 -16.08 -9.15
C ASP A 395 -25.27 -15.26 -10.45
N LYS A 396 -25.79 -14.03 -10.50
CA LYS A 396 -25.66 -13.10 -11.63
C LYS A 396 -24.42 -12.19 -11.53
N LEU A 397 -23.78 -12.15 -10.36
CA LEU A 397 -22.69 -11.23 -10.09
C LEU A 397 -21.32 -11.79 -10.51
N PRO A 398 -20.37 -10.92 -10.89
CA PRO A 398 -18.95 -11.26 -10.91
C PRO A 398 -18.43 -11.58 -9.51
N ASP A 399 -17.35 -12.36 -9.38
CA ASP A 399 -16.90 -12.90 -8.09
C ASP A 399 -16.55 -11.83 -7.05
N LEU A 400 -15.85 -10.76 -7.44
CA LEU A 400 -15.57 -9.64 -6.53
C LEU A 400 -16.87 -9.00 -5.99
N SER A 401 -17.87 -8.82 -6.85
CA SER A 401 -19.16 -8.25 -6.45
C SER A 401 -19.98 -9.21 -5.59
N LYS A 402 -19.78 -10.53 -5.71
CA LYS A 402 -20.33 -11.51 -4.77
C LYS A 402 -19.74 -11.29 -3.38
N GLU A 403 -18.42 -11.16 -3.27
CA GLU A 403 -17.77 -10.90 -1.99
C GLU A 403 -18.26 -9.59 -1.36
N GLU A 404 -18.35 -8.51 -2.15
CA GLU A 404 -18.84 -7.21 -1.68
C GLU A 404 -20.26 -7.28 -1.11
N ILE A 405 -21.21 -7.87 -1.85
CA ILE A 405 -22.60 -7.97 -1.37
C ILE A 405 -22.71 -8.92 -0.17
N THR A 406 -21.95 -10.03 -0.16
CA THR A 406 -21.89 -10.96 0.97
C THR A 406 -21.39 -10.27 2.24
N GLU A 407 -20.37 -9.43 2.14
CA GLU A 407 -19.86 -8.64 3.27
C GLU A 407 -20.92 -7.67 3.79
N GLY A 408 -21.64 -6.97 2.90
CA GLY A 408 -22.74 -6.12 3.27
C GLY A 408 -23.79 -6.86 4.09
N VAL A 409 -24.37 -7.93 3.54
CA VAL A 409 -25.45 -8.66 4.24
C VAL A 409 -24.96 -9.32 5.53
N ALA A 410 -23.70 -9.78 5.58
CA ALA A 410 -23.11 -10.33 6.80
C ALA A 410 -23.05 -9.29 7.93
N ASN A 411 -22.76 -8.02 7.64
CA ASN A 411 -22.78 -6.93 8.62
C ASN A 411 -24.19 -6.67 9.18
N VAL A 412 -25.24 -6.79 8.35
CA VAL A 412 -26.64 -6.65 8.80
C VAL A 412 -27.04 -7.83 9.67
N VAL A 413 -26.62 -9.05 9.34
CA VAL A 413 -26.83 -10.25 10.16
C VAL A 413 -26.10 -10.15 11.50
N ALA A 414 -24.86 -9.66 11.51
CA ALA A 414 -24.06 -9.48 12.73
C ALA A 414 -24.69 -8.50 13.75
N CYS A 415 -25.52 -7.58 13.28
CA CYS A 415 -26.21 -6.60 14.10
C CYS A 415 -27.49 -7.14 14.79
N GLN A 416 -27.91 -8.36 14.45
CA GLN A 416 -29.17 -8.93 14.94
C GLN A 416 -29.05 -9.41 16.39
N PRO A 417 -30.18 -9.55 17.12
CA PRO A 417 -30.17 -10.15 18.46
C PRO A 417 -29.51 -11.53 18.46
N THR A 418 -28.70 -11.80 19.49
CA THR A 418 -27.89 -13.03 19.61
C THR A 418 -28.72 -14.30 19.45
N GLU A 419 -29.98 -14.30 19.90
CA GLU A 419 -30.91 -15.43 19.81
C GLU A 419 -31.28 -15.79 18.36
N GLU A 420 -31.31 -14.80 17.47
CA GLU A 420 -31.68 -14.96 16.06
C GLU A 420 -30.49 -15.35 15.17
N ILE A 421 -29.26 -15.14 15.64
CA ILE A 421 -28.04 -15.32 14.84
C ILE A 421 -27.92 -16.73 14.27
N TYR A 422 -28.20 -17.77 15.05
CA TYR A 422 -28.16 -19.15 14.56
C TYR A 422 -29.17 -19.37 13.42
N ARG A 423 -30.41 -18.88 13.58
CA ARG A 423 -31.46 -19.01 12.56
C ARG A 423 -31.09 -18.25 11.28
N LEU A 424 -30.57 -17.04 11.41
CA LEU A 424 -30.19 -16.20 10.29
C LEU A 424 -28.94 -16.72 9.58
N LEU A 425 -27.95 -17.22 10.30
CA LEU A 425 -26.79 -17.89 9.71
C LEU A 425 -27.23 -19.09 8.86
N LYS A 426 -28.13 -19.95 9.36
CA LYS A 426 -28.70 -21.04 8.53
C LYS A 426 -29.38 -20.49 7.27
N LEU A 427 -30.22 -19.47 7.42
CA LEU A 427 -30.98 -18.89 6.30
C LEU A 427 -30.05 -18.35 5.19
N TYR A 428 -28.95 -17.69 5.56
CA TYR A 428 -28.01 -17.10 4.60
C TYR A 428 -26.94 -18.07 4.10
N CYS A 429 -26.39 -18.90 4.99
CA CYS A 429 -25.25 -19.75 4.69
C CYS A 429 -25.65 -21.12 4.15
N ASP A 430 -26.80 -21.72 4.52
CA ASP A 430 -27.18 -23.04 3.99
C ASP A 430 -27.29 -23.05 2.45
N PRO A 431 -27.87 -22.03 1.78
CA PRO A 431 -27.83 -21.94 0.32
C PRO A 431 -26.39 -21.88 -0.22
N LEU A 432 -25.47 -21.20 0.47
CA LEU A 432 -24.05 -21.15 0.09
C LEU A 432 -23.38 -22.51 0.27
N ILE A 433 -23.67 -23.24 1.34
CA ILE A 433 -23.17 -24.60 1.57
C ILE A 433 -23.69 -25.57 0.51
N GLN A 434 -24.98 -25.47 0.14
CA GLN A 434 -25.56 -26.28 -0.93
C GLN A 434 -24.88 -26.02 -2.27
N ARG A 435 -24.67 -24.75 -2.63
CA ARG A 435 -23.90 -24.35 -3.83
C ARG A 435 -22.45 -24.87 -3.77
N LEU A 436 -21.80 -24.81 -2.61
CA LEU A 436 -20.45 -25.34 -2.38
C LEU A 436 -20.39 -26.84 -2.64
N MET A 437 -21.30 -27.62 -2.06
CA MET A 437 -21.36 -29.07 -2.24
C MET A 437 -21.63 -29.45 -3.70
N ALA A 438 -22.53 -28.72 -4.37
CA ALA A 438 -22.78 -28.93 -5.80
C ALA A 438 -21.52 -28.66 -6.65
N LYS A 439 -20.77 -27.60 -6.36
CA LYS A 439 -19.48 -27.32 -7.01
C LYS A 439 -18.46 -28.41 -6.70
N ALA A 440 -18.34 -28.86 -5.45
CA ALA A 440 -17.39 -29.89 -5.04
C ALA A 440 -17.64 -31.23 -5.74
N ASN A 441 -18.90 -31.64 -5.90
CA ASN A 441 -19.25 -32.88 -6.60
C ASN A 441 -18.99 -32.83 -8.10
N ASN A 442 -18.95 -31.63 -8.70
CA ASN A 442 -18.77 -31.43 -10.13
C ASN A 442 -17.34 -30.98 -10.52
N ALA A 443 -16.52 -30.59 -9.56
CA ALA A 443 -15.17 -30.08 -9.77
C ALA A 443 -14.21 -31.21 -10.19
N THR A 444 -14.10 -31.42 -11.50
CA THR A 444 -13.22 -32.44 -12.10
C THR A 444 -11.97 -31.82 -12.73
N ASP A 445 -12.10 -30.60 -13.23
CA ASP A 445 -11.07 -29.79 -13.88
C ASP A 445 -10.55 -28.68 -12.96
N GLU A 446 -9.51 -27.97 -13.42
CA GLU A 446 -8.86 -26.90 -12.65
C GLU A 446 -9.80 -25.69 -12.47
N GLU A 447 -10.55 -25.29 -13.50
CA GLU A 447 -11.50 -24.19 -13.44
C GLU A 447 -12.62 -24.47 -12.42
N GLY A 448 -13.18 -25.69 -12.41
CA GLY A 448 -14.18 -26.09 -11.42
C GLY A 448 -13.63 -26.08 -9.99
N LYS A 449 -12.36 -26.48 -9.79
CA LYS A 449 -11.69 -26.43 -8.48
C LYS A 449 -11.41 -25.01 -8.00
N LEU A 450 -11.02 -24.10 -8.91
CA LEU A 450 -10.85 -22.68 -8.58
C LEU A 450 -12.19 -22.04 -8.23
N ALA A 451 -13.24 -22.30 -9.01
CA ALA A 451 -14.59 -21.80 -8.72
C ALA A 451 -15.14 -22.33 -7.39
N LEU A 452 -14.75 -23.54 -6.97
CA LEU A 452 -15.04 -24.08 -5.64
C LEU A 452 -14.27 -23.32 -4.54
N ALA A 453 -12.98 -23.07 -4.77
CA ALA A 453 -12.12 -22.33 -3.85
C ALA A 453 -12.61 -20.89 -3.63
N ASP A 454 -13.03 -20.19 -4.68
CA ASP A 454 -13.56 -18.82 -4.58
C ASP A 454 -14.93 -18.79 -3.89
N HIS A 455 -15.78 -19.80 -4.11
CA HIS A 455 -17.07 -19.89 -3.41
C HIS A 455 -16.91 -20.05 -1.87
N LEU A 456 -15.82 -20.68 -1.40
CA LEU A 456 -15.50 -20.76 0.04
C LEU A 456 -15.26 -19.37 0.67
N GLN A 457 -14.84 -18.38 -0.12
CA GLN A 457 -14.62 -17.03 0.38
C GLN A 457 -15.93 -16.40 0.88
N LEU A 458 -17.06 -16.68 0.25
CA LEU A 458 -18.38 -16.18 0.68
C LEU A 458 -18.77 -16.69 2.07
N ILE A 459 -18.48 -17.96 2.36
CA ILE A 459 -18.71 -18.56 3.69
C ILE A 459 -17.75 -17.96 4.71
N THR A 460 -16.50 -17.75 4.30
CA THR A 460 -15.46 -17.15 5.16
C THR A 460 -15.83 -15.73 5.58
N ILE A 461 -16.49 -14.95 4.73
CA ILE A 461 -16.99 -13.60 5.06
C ILE A 461 -18.01 -13.69 6.21
N PHE A 462 -18.98 -14.60 6.18
CA PHE A 462 -19.93 -14.76 7.29
C PHE A 462 -19.22 -15.14 8.60
N VAL A 463 -18.21 -16.00 8.56
CA VAL A 463 -17.38 -16.35 9.73
C VAL A 463 -16.70 -15.10 10.32
N GLN A 464 -16.16 -14.22 9.48
CA GLN A 464 -15.41 -13.04 9.91
C GLN A 464 -16.31 -11.95 10.51
N TYR A 465 -17.47 -11.70 9.90
CA TYR A 465 -18.30 -10.54 10.24
C TYR A 465 -19.40 -10.88 11.26
N VAL A 466 -19.95 -12.10 11.26
CA VAL A 466 -21.03 -12.50 12.18
C VAL A 466 -20.46 -13.04 13.49
N VAL A 467 -20.00 -12.11 14.34
CA VAL A 467 -19.42 -12.42 15.66
C VAL A 467 -20.36 -11.93 16.77
N PRO A 468 -21.31 -12.76 17.23
CA PRO A 468 -22.26 -12.35 18.27
C PRO A 468 -21.55 -12.13 19.60
N PRO A 469 -21.89 -11.06 20.36
CA PRO A 469 -21.42 -10.89 21.72
C PRO A 469 -22.13 -11.92 22.62
N VAL A 470 -21.35 -12.83 23.20
CA VAL A 470 -21.86 -13.91 24.06
C VAL A 470 -21.11 -13.87 25.39
N SER A 471 -21.84 -14.02 26.49
CA SER A 471 -21.23 -14.04 27.83
C SER A 471 -20.41 -15.33 28.03
N PRO A 472 -19.32 -15.30 28.83
CA PRO A 472 -18.53 -16.49 29.12
C PRO A 472 -19.39 -17.65 29.64
N GLY A 473 -19.18 -18.85 29.09
CA GLY A 473 -19.90 -20.07 29.49
C GLY A 473 -21.25 -20.30 28.82
N GLN A 474 -21.75 -19.36 28.00
CA GLN A 474 -22.93 -19.59 27.16
C GLN A 474 -22.54 -20.16 25.79
N GLU A 475 -23.42 -20.98 25.20
CA GLU A 475 -23.23 -21.51 23.85
C GLU A 475 -23.23 -20.36 22.84
N ASN A 476 -22.17 -20.23 22.05
CA ASN A 476 -22.12 -19.23 20.99
C ASN A 476 -22.97 -19.70 19.79
N PRO A 477 -24.03 -18.97 19.39
CA PRO A 477 -24.94 -19.41 18.35
C PRO A 477 -24.28 -19.49 16.96
N ALA A 478 -23.26 -18.67 16.69
CA ALA A 478 -22.48 -18.78 15.46
C ALA A 478 -21.62 -20.05 15.47
N VAL A 479 -20.91 -20.33 16.58
CA VAL A 479 -20.12 -21.57 16.70
C VAL A 479 -21.00 -22.82 16.64
N LYS A 480 -22.22 -22.76 17.18
CA LYS A 480 -23.21 -23.83 17.03
C LYS A 480 -23.50 -24.14 15.57
N TYR A 481 -23.72 -23.12 14.74
CA TYR A 481 -23.91 -23.29 13.31
C TYR A 481 -22.64 -23.83 12.63
N TRP A 482 -21.48 -23.28 12.98
CA TRP A 482 -20.20 -23.71 12.44
C TRP A 482 -19.84 -25.16 12.76
N GLN A 483 -20.34 -25.72 13.87
CA GLN A 483 -20.23 -27.15 14.17
C GLN A 483 -20.93 -28.04 13.14
N GLU A 484 -22.02 -27.57 12.52
CA GLU A 484 -22.74 -28.29 11.47
C GLU A 484 -22.01 -28.18 10.12
N VAL A 485 -21.37 -27.04 9.85
CA VAL A 485 -20.66 -26.76 8.60
C VAL A 485 -19.27 -27.41 8.56
N PHE A 486 -18.60 -27.53 9.72
CA PHE A 486 -17.23 -28.02 9.82
C PHE A 486 -16.99 -29.41 9.17
N PRO A 487 -17.85 -30.44 9.37
CA PRO A 487 -17.68 -31.74 8.71
C PRO A 487 -17.75 -31.65 7.18
N ILE A 488 -18.54 -30.71 6.64
CA ILE A 488 -18.67 -30.49 5.20
C ILE A 488 -17.38 -29.91 4.65
N LEU A 489 -16.83 -28.87 5.29
CA LEU A 489 -15.54 -28.27 4.91
C LEU A 489 -14.40 -29.28 5.03
N SER A 490 -14.41 -30.12 6.07
CA SER A 490 -13.44 -31.20 6.25
C SER A 490 -13.51 -32.23 5.12
N THR A 491 -14.73 -32.62 4.71
CA THR A 491 -14.93 -33.55 3.58
C THR A 491 -14.43 -32.94 2.27
N VAL A 492 -14.69 -31.65 2.03
CA VAL A 492 -14.16 -30.94 0.86
C VAL A 492 -12.63 -30.94 0.89
N LEU A 493 -12.02 -30.59 2.03
CA LEU A 493 -10.57 -30.60 2.18
C LEU A 493 -9.97 -31.98 1.86
N ASP A 494 -10.50 -33.05 2.47
CA ASP A 494 -9.99 -34.41 2.30
C ASP A 494 -9.97 -34.84 0.83
N ASN A 495 -11.01 -34.46 0.06
CA ASN A 495 -11.15 -34.80 -1.35
C ASN A 495 -10.21 -34.01 -2.28
N PHE A 496 -9.70 -32.86 -1.81
CA PHE A 496 -8.90 -31.92 -2.61
C PHE A 496 -7.54 -31.58 -1.96
N LEU A 497 -7.00 -32.46 -1.12
CA LEU A 497 -5.68 -32.28 -0.46
C LEU A 497 -4.51 -32.11 -1.45
N ASN A 498 -4.69 -32.47 -2.72
CA ASN A 498 -3.70 -32.30 -3.78
C ASN A 498 -3.84 -30.99 -4.57
N PHE A 499 -4.75 -30.10 -4.16
CA PHE A 499 -5.00 -28.82 -4.83
C PHE A 499 -4.89 -27.67 -3.83
N THR A 500 -3.72 -27.03 -3.84
CA THR A 500 -3.32 -25.98 -2.89
C THR A 500 -4.35 -24.85 -2.71
N PRO A 501 -4.98 -24.29 -3.78
CA PRO A 501 -5.95 -23.20 -3.60
C PRO A 501 -7.16 -23.57 -2.73
N ILE A 502 -7.64 -24.82 -2.80
CA ILE A 502 -8.74 -25.28 -1.93
C ILE A 502 -8.23 -25.45 -0.50
N CYS A 503 -7.05 -26.05 -0.32
CA CYS A 503 -6.42 -26.20 1.00
C CYS A 503 -6.26 -24.84 1.70
N GLU A 504 -5.77 -23.84 0.98
CA GLU A 504 -5.62 -22.47 1.47
C GLU A 504 -6.95 -21.83 1.85
N ARG A 505 -7.98 -21.94 1.01
CA ARG A 505 -9.30 -21.32 1.28
C ARG A 505 -10.01 -21.97 2.46
N VAL A 506 -9.92 -23.30 2.59
CA VAL A 506 -10.46 -24.01 3.78
C VAL A 506 -9.68 -23.62 5.04
N CYS A 507 -8.34 -23.63 4.99
CA CYS A 507 -7.50 -23.23 6.11
C CYS A 507 -7.73 -21.77 6.50
N ARG A 508 -7.92 -20.86 5.52
CA ARG A 508 -8.30 -19.46 5.75
C ARG A 508 -9.65 -19.36 6.46
N CYS A 509 -10.64 -20.12 6.04
CA CYS A 509 -11.93 -20.20 6.72
C CYS A 509 -11.74 -20.64 8.18
N TRP A 510 -11.08 -21.77 8.43
CA TRP A 510 -10.83 -22.29 9.79
C TRP A 510 -10.05 -21.33 10.67
N ARG A 511 -9.01 -20.69 10.12
CA ARG A 511 -8.24 -19.67 10.83
C ARG A 511 -9.13 -18.51 11.23
N ASN A 512 -9.99 -18.03 10.34
CA ASN A 512 -10.94 -16.97 10.67
C ASN A 512 -11.96 -17.42 11.72
N MET A 513 -12.41 -18.68 11.71
CA MET A 513 -13.29 -19.21 12.76
C MET A 513 -12.61 -19.13 14.13
N VAL A 514 -11.35 -19.56 14.22
CA VAL A 514 -10.54 -19.50 15.44
C VAL A 514 -10.33 -18.06 15.91
N ILE A 515 -9.96 -17.14 15.02
CA ILE A 515 -9.68 -15.74 15.40
C ILE A 515 -10.95 -14.97 15.77
N ALA A 516 -12.04 -15.16 15.02
CA ALA A 516 -13.29 -14.45 15.20
C ALA A 516 -14.02 -14.90 16.47
N HIS A 517 -14.08 -16.20 16.73
CA HIS A 517 -14.83 -16.78 17.85
C HIS A 517 -13.96 -17.17 19.05
N ARG A 518 -12.63 -17.15 18.92
CA ARG A 518 -11.65 -17.39 20.00
C ARG A 518 -11.97 -18.67 20.79
N THR A 519 -12.00 -18.58 22.13
CA THR A 519 -12.23 -19.71 23.03
C THR A 519 -13.58 -20.40 22.83
N ALA A 520 -14.56 -19.74 22.20
CA ALA A 520 -15.82 -20.40 21.87
C ALA A 520 -15.63 -21.55 20.86
N MET A 521 -14.54 -21.59 20.10
CA MET A 521 -14.20 -22.68 19.17
C MET A 521 -13.73 -23.97 19.84
N THR A 522 -13.60 -24.01 21.17
CA THR A 522 -13.19 -25.20 21.94
C THR A 522 -13.85 -26.51 21.48
N PRO A 523 -15.18 -26.58 21.22
CA PRO A 523 -15.83 -27.83 20.80
C PRO A 523 -15.31 -28.42 19.48
N LEU A 524 -14.82 -27.57 18.57
CA LEU A 524 -14.32 -27.97 17.25
C LEU A 524 -12.80 -28.22 17.22
N LEU A 525 -12.07 -27.77 18.24
CA LEU A 525 -10.61 -27.88 18.27
C LEU A 525 -10.08 -29.30 18.10
N PRO A 526 -10.62 -30.35 18.75
CA PRO A 526 -10.04 -31.69 18.63
C PRO A 526 -10.09 -32.23 17.21
N GLU A 527 -11.24 -32.07 16.53
CA GLU A 527 -11.42 -32.54 15.16
C GLU A 527 -10.60 -31.69 14.18
N MET A 528 -10.59 -30.36 14.37
CA MET A 528 -9.78 -29.44 13.58
C MET A 528 -8.28 -29.74 13.69
N ALA A 529 -7.75 -29.94 14.90
CA ALA A 529 -6.35 -30.28 15.12
C ALA A 529 -5.95 -31.59 14.41
N ASN A 530 -6.81 -32.62 14.49
CA ASN A 530 -6.57 -33.88 13.78
C ASN A 530 -6.54 -33.70 12.26
N LYS A 531 -7.45 -32.88 11.70
CA LYS A 531 -7.48 -32.56 10.28
C LYS A 531 -6.28 -31.75 9.83
N LEU A 532 -5.84 -30.77 10.62
CA LEU A 532 -4.63 -29.98 10.35
C LEU A 532 -3.37 -30.85 10.39
N ALA A 533 -3.25 -31.76 11.36
CA ALA A 533 -2.13 -32.70 11.45
C ALA A 533 -2.09 -33.66 10.26
N GLY A 534 -3.23 -34.29 9.94
CA GLY A 534 -3.33 -35.18 8.79
C GLY A 534 -3.10 -34.47 7.46
N GLY A 535 -3.67 -33.28 7.29
CA GLY A 535 -3.53 -32.45 6.11
C GLY A 535 -2.08 -32.05 5.86
N PHE A 536 -1.38 -31.53 6.88
CA PHE A 536 0.02 -31.17 6.76
C PHE A 536 0.92 -32.37 6.45
N ASN A 537 0.73 -33.50 7.15
CA ASN A 537 1.51 -34.70 6.93
C ASN A 537 1.37 -35.26 5.49
N ASN A 538 0.19 -35.12 4.89
CA ASN A 538 -0.10 -35.69 3.56
C ASN A 538 0.22 -34.73 2.41
N SER A 539 -0.06 -33.44 2.56
CA SER A 539 0.08 -32.44 1.48
C SER A 539 1.36 -31.61 1.58
N ARG A 540 1.92 -31.46 2.79
CA ARG A 540 3.07 -30.61 3.11
C ARG A 540 2.84 -29.11 2.84
N GLU A 541 1.59 -28.66 2.83
CA GLU A 541 1.25 -27.25 2.58
C GLU A 541 1.38 -26.36 3.83
N GLY A 542 1.92 -25.15 3.66
CA GLY A 542 2.15 -24.20 4.76
C GLY A 542 0.87 -23.70 5.43
N CYS A 543 -0.24 -23.68 4.70
CA CYS A 543 -1.52 -23.18 5.20
C CYS A 543 -2.03 -23.90 6.46
N PHE A 544 -1.65 -25.17 6.67
CA PHE A 544 -1.99 -25.93 7.88
C PHE A 544 -1.24 -25.42 9.13
N LEU A 545 0.03 -25.04 8.96
CA LEU A 545 0.84 -24.42 10.02
C LEU A 545 0.31 -23.02 10.35
N TRP A 546 -0.17 -22.29 9.34
CA TRP A 546 -0.78 -20.99 9.53
C TRP A 546 -2.05 -21.02 10.42
N VAL A 547 -2.91 -22.04 10.26
CA VAL A 547 -4.05 -22.25 11.19
C VAL A 547 -3.57 -22.68 12.57
N THR A 548 -2.56 -23.56 12.62
CA THR A 548 -1.94 -24.00 13.89
C THR A 548 -1.45 -22.81 14.71
N SER A 549 -0.85 -21.81 14.06
CA SER A 549 -0.40 -20.56 14.68
C SER A 549 -1.54 -19.81 15.35
N ALA A 550 -2.67 -19.68 14.65
CA ALA A 550 -3.85 -19.03 15.21
C ALA A 550 -4.44 -19.78 16.41
N ILE A 551 -4.47 -21.12 16.37
CA ILE A 551 -4.91 -21.94 17.51
C ILE A 551 -3.96 -21.73 18.70
N LEU A 552 -2.65 -21.80 18.47
CA LEU A 552 -1.64 -21.60 19.51
C LEU A 552 -1.78 -20.24 20.21
N ARG A 553 -2.05 -19.18 19.43
CA ARG A 553 -2.25 -17.82 19.92
C ARG A 553 -3.54 -17.64 20.71
N GLU A 554 -4.68 -18.02 20.14
CA GLU A 554 -5.99 -17.74 20.74
C GLU A 554 -6.29 -18.59 21.98
N PHE A 555 -5.58 -19.71 22.15
CA PHE A 555 -5.70 -20.61 23.29
C PHE A 555 -4.43 -20.68 24.14
N SER A 556 -3.68 -19.57 24.20
CA SER A 556 -2.48 -19.44 25.04
C SER A 556 -2.82 -19.33 26.53
N GLU A 557 -1.86 -19.71 27.39
CA GLU A 557 -2.00 -19.67 28.87
C GLU A 557 -2.36 -18.27 29.40
N ALA A 558 -2.00 -17.22 28.67
CA ALA A 558 -2.29 -15.83 29.01
C ALA A 558 -3.75 -15.41 28.76
N ARG A 559 -4.56 -16.23 28.08
CA ARG A 559 -5.95 -15.91 27.76
C ARG A 559 -6.89 -16.38 28.88
N GLU A 560 -7.83 -15.51 29.24
CA GLU A 560 -8.87 -15.84 30.22
C GLU A 560 -9.73 -17.02 29.73
N HIS A 561 -10.09 -17.92 30.66
CA HIS A 561 -11.03 -19.03 30.44
C HIS A 561 -10.54 -20.19 29.56
N VAL A 562 -9.24 -20.36 29.38
CA VAL A 562 -8.66 -21.60 28.83
C VAL A 562 -8.18 -22.48 29.98
N ASP A 563 -8.62 -23.74 30.01
CA ASP A 563 -8.15 -24.69 31.02
C ASP A 563 -6.75 -25.23 30.70
N GLN A 564 -6.04 -25.66 31.74
CA GLN A 564 -4.67 -26.14 31.60
C GLN A 564 -4.58 -27.37 30.68
N ALA A 565 -5.58 -28.27 30.71
CA ALA A 565 -5.54 -29.48 29.87
C ALA A 565 -5.66 -29.14 28.38
N THR A 566 -6.54 -28.20 28.02
CA THR A 566 -6.63 -27.69 26.63
C THR A 566 -5.30 -27.07 26.19
N THR A 567 -4.66 -26.28 27.04
CA THR A 567 -3.36 -25.67 26.74
C THR A 567 -2.28 -26.72 26.50
N GLU A 568 -2.18 -27.76 27.35
CA GLU A 568 -1.21 -28.85 27.16
C GLU A 568 -1.47 -29.63 25.86
N ASN A 569 -2.73 -29.88 25.53
CA ASN A 569 -3.09 -30.58 24.29
C ASN A 569 -2.72 -29.76 23.04
N ILE A 570 -2.90 -28.44 23.08
CA ILE A 570 -2.52 -27.54 21.99
C ILE A 570 -1.01 -27.46 21.82
N TYR A 571 -0.27 -27.43 22.93
CA TYR A 571 1.18 -27.47 22.86
C TYR A 571 1.68 -28.82 22.30
N THR A 572 1.09 -29.94 22.72
CA THR A 572 1.37 -31.27 22.17
C THR A 572 1.09 -31.33 20.66
N PHE A 573 -0.01 -30.72 20.22
CA PHE A 573 -0.34 -30.59 18.80
C PHE A 573 0.72 -29.77 18.04
N PHE A 574 1.18 -28.65 18.60
CA PHE A 574 2.27 -27.86 18.04
C PHE A 574 3.59 -28.65 17.93
N GLU A 575 3.95 -29.44 18.96
CA GLU A 575 5.15 -30.29 18.92
C GLU A 575 5.07 -31.36 17.82
N ALA A 576 3.88 -31.95 17.61
CA ALA A 576 3.65 -32.91 16.54
C ALA A 576 3.81 -32.28 15.15
N GLN A 577 3.30 -31.06 14.94
CA GLN A 577 3.47 -30.31 13.70
C GLN A 577 4.93 -29.94 13.46
N THR A 578 5.62 -29.48 14.51
CA THR A 578 7.05 -29.15 14.45
C THR A 578 7.89 -30.37 14.09
N THR A 579 7.61 -31.52 14.70
CA THR A 579 8.29 -32.79 14.38
C THR A 579 8.08 -33.18 12.91
N THR A 580 6.86 -33.04 12.40
CA THR A 580 6.54 -33.31 10.99
C THR A 580 7.33 -32.40 10.06
N PHE A 581 7.39 -31.09 10.36
CA PHE A 581 8.15 -30.14 9.55
C PHE A 581 9.66 -30.45 9.53
N LEU A 582 10.24 -30.79 10.69
CA LEU A 582 11.66 -31.15 10.77
C LEU A 582 11.99 -32.41 9.93
N ARG A 583 11.08 -33.38 9.85
CA ARG A 583 11.21 -34.52 8.94
C ARG A 583 11.18 -34.08 7.48
N VAL A 584 10.25 -33.20 7.10
CA VAL A 584 10.15 -32.65 5.73
C VAL A 584 11.44 -31.91 5.33
N MET A 585 12.00 -31.10 6.23
CA MET A 585 13.27 -30.38 6.03
C MET A 585 14.50 -31.29 5.85
N THR A 586 14.41 -32.56 6.28
CA THR A 586 15.47 -33.56 6.05
C THR A 586 15.39 -34.12 4.62
N GLU A 587 14.17 -34.35 4.14
CA GLU A 587 13.91 -34.93 2.83
C GLU A 587 14.19 -33.93 1.69
N LEU A 588 13.80 -32.67 1.88
CA LEU A 588 13.78 -31.64 0.84
C LEU A 588 14.78 -30.50 1.11
N GLN A 589 15.21 -29.84 0.05
CA GLN A 589 16.00 -28.61 0.13
C GLN A 589 15.09 -27.41 0.45
N PRO A 590 15.58 -26.39 1.17
CA PRO A 590 14.77 -25.24 1.56
C PRO A 590 14.09 -24.56 0.36
N LYS A 591 14.81 -24.47 -0.75
CA LYS A 591 14.33 -23.87 -2.00
C LYS A 591 13.11 -24.57 -2.61
N GLU A 592 12.82 -25.81 -2.21
CA GLU A 592 11.70 -26.60 -2.73
C GLU A 592 10.40 -26.28 -2.00
N LEU A 593 10.45 -25.73 -0.77
CA LEU A 593 9.28 -25.39 0.04
C LEU A 593 9.44 -24.04 0.77
N PRO A 594 9.69 -22.93 0.06
CA PRO A 594 9.91 -21.62 0.69
C PRO A 594 8.70 -21.15 1.50
N ASP A 595 7.48 -21.36 1.00
CA ASP A 595 6.25 -20.88 1.66
C ASP A 595 5.98 -21.63 2.96
N VAL A 596 6.22 -22.94 2.98
CA VAL A 596 6.10 -23.78 4.20
C VAL A 596 7.11 -23.35 5.26
N ILE A 597 8.32 -22.96 4.83
CA ILE A 597 9.36 -22.45 5.73
C ILE A 597 8.94 -21.12 6.33
N ASP A 598 8.37 -20.21 5.53
CA ASP A 598 7.83 -18.95 6.03
C ASP A 598 6.76 -19.20 7.11
N ASP A 599 5.74 -20.00 6.78
CA ASP A 599 4.65 -20.32 7.70
C ASP A 599 5.13 -21.03 8.98
N PHE A 600 6.13 -21.92 8.87
CA PHE A 600 6.72 -22.59 10.02
C PHE A 600 7.46 -21.63 10.95
N PHE A 601 8.28 -20.71 10.42
CA PHE A 601 8.98 -19.75 11.27
C PHE A 601 8.04 -18.70 11.86
N ARG A 602 6.95 -18.35 11.17
CA ARG A 602 5.87 -17.55 11.75
C ARG A 602 5.19 -18.26 12.92
N LEU A 603 4.91 -19.57 12.76
CA LEU A 603 4.39 -20.41 13.84
C LEU A 603 5.35 -20.44 15.05
N LEU A 604 6.65 -20.55 14.80
CA LEU A 604 7.65 -20.54 15.87
C LEU A 604 7.78 -19.18 16.58
N ILE A 605 7.59 -18.06 15.87
CA ILE A 605 7.54 -16.73 16.48
C ILE A 605 6.36 -16.65 17.45
N ASP A 606 5.17 -17.10 17.04
CA ASP A 606 4.00 -17.17 17.93
C ASP A 606 4.27 -18.11 19.11
N ALA A 607 4.89 -19.27 18.88
CA ALA A 607 5.27 -20.20 19.95
C ALA A 607 6.28 -19.61 20.95
N LEU A 608 7.26 -18.84 20.49
CA LEU A 608 8.20 -18.13 21.35
C LEU A 608 7.55 -16.99 22.13
N LEU A 609 6.52 -16.35 21.57
CA LEU A 609 5.81 -15.26 22.24
C LEU A 609 4.92 -15.79 23.38
N TYR A 610 4.18 -16.87 23.13
CA TYR A 610 3.16 -17.38 24.06
C TYR A 610 3.63 -18.56 24.94
N TYR A 611 4.64 -19.33 24.51
CA TYR A 611 5.12 -20.53 25.20
C TYR A 611 6.66 -20.61 25.33
N PRO A 612 7.38 -19.52 25.64
CA PRO A 612 8.85 -19.56 25.75
C PRO A 612 9.34 -20.56 26.81
N GLN A 613 8.59 -20.70 27.92
CA GLN A 613 8.87 -21.63 29.01
C GLN A 613 8.74 -23.12 28.63
N LYS A 614 8.08 -23.44 27.51
CA LYS A 614 7.97 -24.81 27.00
C LYS A 614 8.86 -25.03 25.78
N LEU A 615 8.88 -24.08 24.84
CA LEU A 615 9.63 -24.21 23.60
C LEU A 615 11.15 -24.21 23.82
N ILE A 616 11.67 -23.33 24.68
CA ILE A 616 13.11 -23.20 24.89
C ILE A 616 13.71 -24.45 25.59
N PRO A 617 13.12 -25.01 26.66
CA PRO A 617 13.61 -26.24 27.24
C PRO A 617 13.24 -27.52 26.45
N SER A 618 12.45 -27.41 25.38
CA SER A 618 12.03 -28.58 24.57
C SER A 618 13.23 -29.28 23.94
N HIS A 619 13.14 -30.60 23.82
CA HIS A 619 14.12 -31.41 23.10
C HIS A 619 14.19 -31.05 21.59
N LEU A 620 13.16 -30.40 21.04
CA LEU A 620 13.12 -29.98 19.64
C LEU A 620 13.92 -28.71 19.37
N LEU A 621 14.24 -27.89 20.39
CA LEU A 621 14.86 -26.57 20.20
C LEU A 621 16.14 -26.66 19.37
N ARG A 622 16.99 -27.65 19.66
CA ARG A 622 18.25 -27.83 18.94
C ARG A 622 18.01 -28.05 17.45
N SER A 623 17.11 -28.95 17.09
CA SER A 623 16.79 -29.27 15.70
C SER A 623 16.12 -28.09 15.00
N VAL A 624 15.26 -27.35 15.70
CA VAL A 624 14.66 -26.10 15.19
C VAL A 624 15.75 -25.06 14.89
N PHE A 625 16.73 -24.91 15.78
CA PHE A 625 17.83 -23.98 15.57
C PHE A 625 18.72 -24.39 14.39
N GLU A 626 19.09 -25.66 14.28
CA GLU A 626 19.83 -26.20 13.12
C GLU A 626 19.04 -26.03 11.81
N ALA A 627 17.72 -26.24 11.82
CA ALA A 627 16.84 -25.99 10.67
C ALA A 627 16.79 -24.50 10.30
N SER A 628 16.78 -23.59 11.29
CA SER A 628 16.82 -22.14 11.03
C SER A 628 18.13 -21.70 10.36
N ILE A 629 19.27 -22.25 10.78
CA ILE A 629 20.57 -22.00 10.13
C ILE A 629 20.53 -22.49 8.68
N TYR A 630 19.93 -23.65 8.43
CA TYR A 630 19.80 -24.20 7.08
C TYR A 630 18.85 -23.39 6.20
N ALA A 631 17.75 -22.85 6.75
CA ALA A 631 16.81 -21.99 6.05
C ALA A 631 17.41 -20.63 5.62
N LEU A 632 18.48 -20.15 6.27
CA LEU A 632 19.23 -18.96 5.84
C LEU A 632 19.93 -19.11 4.47
N THR A 633 19.90 -20.31 3.86
CA THR A 633 20.36 -20.50 2.48
C THR A 633 19.36 -19.99 1.43
N LEU A 634 18.13 -19.65 1.84
CA LEU A 634 17.11 -19.12 0.95
C LEU A 634 17.47 -17.73 0.42
N GLU A 635 17.04 -17.46 -0.81
CA GLU A 635 17.19 -16.16 -1.48
C GLU A 635 15.87 -15.36 -1.49
N GLN A 636 14.74 -16.02 -1.24
CA GLN A 636 13.43 -15.39 -1.16
C GLN A 636 13.32 -14.52 0.11
N ARG A 637 12.78 -13.30 -0.06
CA ARG A 637 12.67 -12.29 0.99
C ARG A 637 11.85 -12.77 2.19
N ASP A 638 10.63 -13.22 1.97
CA ASP A 638 9.66 -13.46 3.05
C ASP A 638 10.06 -14.61 4.00
N PRO A 639 10.38 -15.84 3.52
CA PRO A 639 10.82 -16.92 4.41
C PRO A 639 12.13 -16.60 5.14
N LEU A 640 13.05 -15.88 4.47
CA LEU A 640 14.29 -15.45 5.08
C LEU A 640 14.03 -14.42 6.20
N SER A 641 13.14 -13.45 5.96
CA SER A 641 12.73 -12.47 6.95
C SER A 641 12.12 -13.13 8.18
N SER A 642 11.21 -14.09 8.01
CA SER A 642 10.59 -14.82 9.11
C SER A 642 11.60 -15.67 9.88
N THR A 643 12.54 -16.31 9.19
CA THR A 643 13.64 -17.07 9.83
C THR A 643 14.54 -16.16 10.67
N LEU A 644 14.94 -14.99 10.14
CA LEU A 644 15.77 -14.01 10.83
C LEU A 644 15.04 -13.36 12.02
N HIS A 645 13.74 -13.11 11.90
CA HIS A 645 12.90 -12.64 13.00
C HIS A 645 12.82 -13.67 14.11
N PHE A 646 12.53 -14.94 13.80
CA PHE A 646 12.57 -16.04 14.76
C PHE A 646 13.92 -16.11 15.50
N LEU A 647 15.02 -16.06 14.75
CA LEU A 647 16.37 -16.08 15.33
C LEU A 647 16.60 -14.90 16.30
N ARG A 648 16.24 -13.68 15.90
CA ARG A 648 16.37 -12.49 16.75
C ARG A 648 15.54 -12.63 18.03
N ASP A 649 14.31 -13.10 17.91
CA ASP A 649 13.40 -13.25 19.04
C ASP A 649 13.89 -14.36 19.97
N LEU A 650 14.37 -15.50 19.45
CA LEU A 650 14.99 -16.56 20.25
C LEU A 650 16.24 -16.05 21.00
N LEU A 651 17.11 -15.30 20.33
CA LEU A 651 18.33 -14.77 20.92
C LEU A 651 18.03 -13.77 22.04
N SER A 652 16.97 -12.97 21.91
CA SER A 652 16.56 -12.01 22.94
C SER A 652 16.34 -12.66 24.32
N TYR A 653 15.87 -13.92 24.35
CA TYR A 653 15.68 -14.71 25.57
C TYR A 653 17.01 -15.12 26.25
N GLY A 654 18.15 -15.00 25.56
CA GLY A 654 19.48 -15.14 26.16
C GLY A 654 19.94 -13.90 26.93
N GLY A 655 19.31 -12.74 26.66
CA GLY A 655 19.67 -11.43 27.18
C GLY A 655 18.78 -10.95 28.31
N ASP A 656 18.81 -9.65 28.61
CA ASP A 656 18.01 -9.05 29.69
C ASP A 656 16.67 -8.50 29.21
N ASN A 657 16.47 -8.39 27.90
CA ASN A 657 15.25 -7.88 27.27
C ASN A 657 14.68 -8.96 26.33
N PRO A 658 13.90 -9.93 26.83
CA PRO A 658 13.26 -10.93 25.99
C PRO A 658 12.19 -10.29 25.08
N ALA A 659 11.86 -10.97 23.98
CA ALA A 659 10.89 -10.52 22.99
C ALA A 659 9.44 -10.45 23.50
N SER A 660 9.13 -11.13 24.62
CA SER A 660 7.81 -11.06 25.25
C SER A 660 7.73 -9.93 26.29
N SER A 661 6.58 -9.25 26.35
CA SER A 661 6.26 -8.25 27.37
C SER A 661 5.99 -8.87 28.74
N ASP A 662 5.61 -10.15 28.77
CA ASP A 662 5.25 -10.86 30.00
C ASP A 662 6.51 -11.37 30.68
N ARG A 663 6.77 -10.90 31.90
CA ARG A 663 7.94 -11.31 32.66
C ARG A 663 7.76 -12.74 33.16
N LEU A 664 8.56 -13.64 32.61
CA LEU A 664 8.75 -14.98 33.17
C LEU A 664 9.24 -14.87 34.64
N PRO A 665 8.87 -15.84 35.51
CA PRO A 665 9.44 -15.94 36.84
C PRO A 665 10.97 -15.96 36.78
N GLU A 666 11.64 -15.29 37.73
CA GLU A 666 13.10 -15.08 37.69
C GLU A 666 13.90 -16.39 37.56
N ALA A 667 13.47 -17.45 38.24
CA ALA A 667 14.07 -18.78 38.14
C ALA A 667 13.97 -19.36 36.72
N THR A 668 12.78 -19.32 36.12
CA THR A 668 12.52 -19.79 34.74
C THR A 668 13.28 -18.94 33.72
N ALA A 669 13.34 -17.61 33.93
CA ALA A 669 14.10 -16.71 33.07
C ALA A 669 15.61 -17.03 33.10
N ALA A 670 16.16 -17.32 34.29
CA ALA A 670 17.57 -17.70 34.42
C ALA A 670 17.88 -19.04 33.72
N GLU A 671 16.99 -20.02 33.84
CA GLU A 671 17.10 -21.30 33.14
C GLU A 671 17.04 -21.12 31.61
N VAL A 672 16.06 -20.38 31.12
CA VAL A 672 15.90 -20.03 29.69
C VAL A 672 17.16 -19.34 29.15
N LYS A 673 17.70 -18.34 29.86
CA LYS A 673 18.95 -17.67 29.47
C LYS A 673 20.11 -18.64 29.37
N ALA A 674 20.23 -19.57 30.32
CA ALA A 674 21.29 -20.56 30.33
C ALA A 674 21.18 -21.53 29.14
N ILE A 675 19.96 -21.99 28.82
CA ILE A 675 19.70 -22.88 27.68
C ILE A 675 20.07 -22.20 26.36
N VAL A 676 19.60 -20.97 26.13
CA VAL A 676 19.93 -20.21 24.91
C VAL A 676 21.44 -20.01 24.79
N LYS A 677 22.13 -19.59 25.87
CA LYS A 677 23.59 -19.43 25.84
C LYS A 677 24.33 -20.73 25.54
N ASN A 678 23.92 -21.84 26.12
CA ASN A 678 24.53 -23.16 25.86
C ASN A 678 24.31 -23.62 24.40
N LEU A 679 23.12 -23.34 23.84
CA LEU A 679 22.83 -23.59 22.43
C LEU A 679 23.78 -22.80 21.52
N LEU A 680 23.99 -21.51 21.82
CA LEU A 680 24.90 -20.64 21.06
C LEU A 680 26.35 -21.09 21.16
N LEU A 681 26.81 -21.53 22.33
CA LEU A 681 28.16 -22.07 22.47
C LEU A 681 28.38 -23.34 21.63
N THR A 682 27.31 -24.07 21.32
CA THR A 682 27.37 -25.32 20.53
C THR A 682 27.22 -25.07 19.03
N LEU A 683 26.32 -24.17 18.61
CA LEU A 683 25.90 -24.01 17.21
C LEU A 683 26.09 -22.58 16.66
N GLY A 684 26.55 -21.64 17.47
CA GLY A 684 26.67 -20.22 17.12
C GLY A 684 27.65 -19.95 15.98
N GLU A 685 28.70 -20.76 15.85
CA GLU A 685 29.64 -20.66 14.72
C GLU A 685 28.94 -20.86 13.36
N GLY A 686 28.06 -21.86 13.27
CA GLY A 686 27.27 -22.14 12.07
C GLY A 686 26.34 -20.98 11.72
N LEU A 687 25.72 -20.37 12.74
CA LEU A 687 24.85 -19.21 12.56
C LEU A 687 25.63 -17.98 12.05
N VAL A 688 26.78 -17.66 12.64
CA VAL A 688 27.64 -16.56 12.17
C VAL A 688 28.05 -16.79 10.71
N LYS A 689 28.48 -18.02 10.38
CA LYS A 689 28.88 -18.40 9.02
C LYS A 689 27.77 -18.12 8.02
N GLN A 690 26.56 -18.62 8.27
CA GLN A 690 25.44 -18.49 7.34
C GLN A 690 24.92 -17.06 7.22
N VAL A 691 24.79 -16.32 8.32
CA VAL A 691 24.34 -14.92 8.27
C VAL A 691 25.34 -14.04 7.52
N MET A 692 26.64 -14.22 7.77
CA MET A 692 27.67 -13.46 7.05
C MET A 692 27.72 -13.82 5.57
N ALA A 693 27.69 -15.11 5.22
CA ALA A 693 27.65 -15.54 3.82
C ALA A 693 26.42 -14.96 3.10
N GLY A 694 25.27 -15.00 3.77
CA GLY A 694 24.02 -14.38 3.33
C GLY A 694 24.17 -12.90 3.03
N MET A 695 24.58 -12.11 4.03
CA MET A 695 24.76 -10.66 3.89
C MET A 695 25.83 -10.28 2.85
N MET A 696 26.84 -11.10 2.61
CA MET A 696 27.88 -10.80 1.62
C MET A 696 27.46 -11.15 0.19
N ILE A 697 26.60 -12.16 0.02
CA ILE A 697 26.40 -12.80 -1.30
C ILE A 697 24.90 -12.90 -1.66
N THR A 698 24.08 -13.57 -0.86
CA THR A 698 22.74 -14.04 -1.29
C THR A 698 21.56 -13.21 -0.78
N PHE A 699 21.65 -12.55 0.38
CA PHE A 699 20.51 -11.88 1.00
C PHE A 699 19.96 -10.71 0.16
N PRO A 700 18.63 -10.56 0.05
CA PRO A 700 17.99 -9.32 -0.42
C PRO A 700 18.38 -8.14 0.46
N ARG A 701 18.42 -6.92 -0.10
CA ARG A 701 18.83 -5.71 0.64
C ARG A 701 17.97 -5.47 1.89
N ASP A 702 16.69 -5.80 1.83
CA ASP A 702 15.75 -5.58 2.93
C ASP A 702 16.07 -6.46 4.16
N CYS A 703 16.65 -7.63 3.96
CA CYS A 703 17.03 -8.56 5.04
C CYS A 703 18.35 -8.19 5.74
N PHE A 704 19.07 -7.16 5.27
CA PHE A 704 20.36 -6.76 5.86
C PHE A 704 20.19 -6.22 7.27
N ALA A 705 19.12 -5.46 7.51
CA ALA A 705 18.82 -4.93 8.82
C ALA A 705 18.63 -6.08 9.83
N ASP A 706 17.90 -7.13 9.46
CA ASP A 706 17.62 -8.28 10.32
C ASP A 706 18.84 -9.18 10.50
N GLY A 707 19.56 -9.51 9.41
CA GLY A 707 20.81 -10.28 9.48
C GLY A 707 21.87 -9.61 10.37
N SER A 708 22.03 -8.29 10.24
CA SER A 708 22.91 -7.53 11.14
C SER A 708 22.41 -7.50 12.59
N GLY A 709 21.09 -7.58 12.81
CA GLY A 709 20.49 -7.69 14.13
C GLY A 709 20.80 -9.03 14.81
N VAL A 710 20.78 -10.14 14.06
CA VAL A 710 21.18 -11.46 14.56
C VAL A 710 22.65 -11.47 15.00
N LEU A 711 23.56 -10.93 14.18
CA LEU A 711 24.98 -10.82 14.55
C LEU A 711 25.19 -9.93 15.78
N LEU A 712 24.43 -8.83 15.88
CA LEU A 712 24.49 -7.94 17.03
C LEU A 712 24.10 -8.67 18.32
N ALA A 713 22.99 -9.41 18.30
CA ALA A 713 22.56 -10.19 19.45
C ALA A 713 23.60 -11.24 19.87
N LEU A 714 24.30 -11.86 18.92
CA LEU A 714 25.42 -12.76 19.23
C LEU A 714 26.57 -12.03 19.94
N PHE A 715 26.95 -10.83 19.48
CA PHE A 715 27.96 -10.01 20.13
C PHE A 715 27.55 -9.55 21.54
N GLU A 716 26.26 -9.31 21.78
CA GLU A 716 25.75 -8.97 23.12
C GLU A 716 25.78 -10.17 24.08
N LEU A 717 25.52 -11.38 23.57
CA LEU A 717 25.39 -12.58 24.40
C LEU A 717 26.72 -13.32 24.65
N VAL A 718 27.54 -13.48 23.61
CA VAL A 718 28.79 -14.27 23.61
C VAL A 718 29.91 -13.56 22.81
N PRO A 719 30.31 -12.32 23.19
CA PRO A 719 31.16 -11.44 22.38
C PRO A 719 32.50 -12.04 21.97
N LEU A 720 33.18 -12.75 22.88
CA LEU A 720 34.50 -13.32 22.63
C LEU A 720 34.44 -14.45 21.59
N GLN A 721 33.43 -15.32 21.73
CA GLN A 721 33.20 -16.43 20.81
C GLN A 721 32.73 -15.92 19.45
N THR A 722 31.81 -14.95 19.41
CA THR A 722 31.35 -14.34 18.14
C THR A 722 32.51 -13.69 17.39
N HIS A 723 33.41 -12.99 18.09
CA HIS A 723 34.61 -12.43 17.45
C HIS A 723 35.48 -13.51 16.80
N GLN A 724 35.68 -14.66 17.47
CA GLN A 724 36.44 -15.80 16.92
C GLN A 724 35.74 -16.41 15.70
N TRP A 725 34.42 -16.60 15.76
CA TRP A 725 33.64 -17.17 14.65
C TRP A 725 33.62 -16.25 13.42
N VAL A 726 33.54 -14.92 13.62
CA VAL A 726 33.67 -13.94 12.53
C VAL A 726 35.06 -14.02 11.90
N SER A 727 36.12 -14.13 12.71
CA SER A 727 37.49 -14.31 12.21
C SER A 727 37.62 -15.58 11.37
N HIS A 728 37.06 -16.70 11.83
CA HIS A 728 37.10 -17.95 11.07
C HIS A 728 36.30 -17.82 9.76
N THR A 729 35.12 -17.22 9.80
CA THR A 729 34.28 -17.03 8.59
C THR A 729 34.99 -16.20 7.52
N ILE A 730 35.75 -15.17 7.91
CA ILE A 730 36.56 -14.37 6.98
C ILE A 730 37.67 -15.20 6.34
N GLN A 731 38.27 -16.15 7.07
CA GLN A 731 39.30 -17.05 6.53
C GLN A 731 38.73 -18.06 5.52
N LEU A 732 37.42 -18.34 5.57
CA LEU A 732 36.73 -19.20 4.60
C LEU A 732 36.35 -18.46 3.30
N LEU A 733 36.55 -17.14 3.22
CA LEU A 733 36.30 -16.38 2.00
C LEU A 733 37.30 -16.76 0.89
N PRO A 734 36.91 -16.70 -0.40
CA PRO A 734 37.81 -17.06 -1.49
C PRO A 734 39.09 -16.22 -1.50
N GLU A 735 40.24 -16.86 -1.77
CA GLU A 735 41.55 -16.19 -1.77
C GLU A 735 41.56 -14.98 -2.72
N GLY A 736 42.08 -13.85 -2.23
CA GLY A 736 42.17 -12.60 -2.99
C GLY A 736 40.96 -11.67 -2.92
N THR A 737 39.83 -12.11 -2.35
CA THR A 737 38.62 -11.26 -2.21
C THR A 737 38.73 -10.22 -1.09
N VAL A 738 39.51 -10.52 -0.04
CA VAL A 738 39.84 -9.62 1.07
C VAL A 738 41.33 -9.74 1.37
N SER A 739 42.03 -8.60 1.49
CA SER A 739 43.45 -8.62 1.85
C SER A 739 43.66 -8.94 3.34
N PRO A 740 44.75 -9.61 3.74
CA PRO A 740 45.04 -9.88 5.16
C PRO A 740 45.10 -8.61 6.03
N ALA A 741 45.57 -7.49 5.46
CA ALA A 741 45.60 -6.20 6.15
C ALA A 741 44.19 -5.63 6.40
N GLU A 742 43.28 -5.76 5.44
CA GLU A 742 41.88 -5.34 5.56
C GLU A 742 41.13 -6.19 6.59
N ALA A 743 41.29 -7.52 6.53
CA ALA A 743 40.71 -8.46 7.50
C ALA A 743 41.21 -8.18 8.92
N ASN A 744 42.53 -8.02 9.12
CA ASN A 744 43.10 -7.70 10.43
C ASN A 744 42.61 -6.34 10.96
N ARG A 745 42.55 -5.32 10.10
CA ARG A 745 42.02 -3.99 10.49
C ARG A 745 40.55 -4.07 10.91
N PHE A 746 39.75 -4.84 10.20
CA PHE A 746 38.35 -5.07 10.51
C PHE A 746 38.18 -5.76 11.87
N LEU A 747 38.91 -6.85 12.12
CA LEU A 747 38.85 -7.59 13.39
C LEU A 747 39.34 -6.75 14.57
N ILE A 748 40.44 -6.01 14.42
CA ILE A 748 40.96 -5.10 15.46
C ILE A 748 39.92 -4.04 15.81
N LYS A 749 39.29 -3.41 14.82
CA LYS A 749 38.23 -2.40 15.05
C LYS A 749 37.07 -2.97 15.86
N ILE A 750 36.63 -4.20 15.58
CA ILE A 750 35.58 -4.84 16.38
C ILE A 750 36.06 -5.05 17.81
N LYS A 751 37.26 -5.61 17.99
CA LYS A 751 37.83 -5.90 19.31
C LYS A 751 37.99 -4.63 20.17
N GLU A 752 38.54 -3.56 19.60
CA GLU A 752 38.68 -2.25 20.27
C GLU A 752 37.32 -1.71 20.73
N ARG A 753 36.27 -1.87 19.92
CA ARG A 753 34.91 -1.43 20.30
C ARG A 753 34.33 -2.29 21.41
N LEU A 754 34.52 -3.61 21.38
CA LEU A 754 34.08 -4.50 22.46
C LEU A 754 34.78 -4.19 23.79
N GLU A 755 36.05 -3.80 23.76
CA GLU A 755 36.84 -3.45 24.96
C GLU A 755 36.62 -2.01 25.47
N SER A 756 35.99 -1.13 24.67
CA SER A 756 35.86 0.30 24.97
C SER A 756 34.91 0.67 26.10
N GLY A 757 34.01 -0.23 26.52
CA GLY A 757 33.02 0.01 27.58
C GLY A 757 31.94 1.07 27.25
N ASP A 758 31.89 1.58 26.02
CA ASP A 758 30.91 2.57 25.57
C ASP A 758 29.52 1.91 25.38
N PRO A 759 28.42 2.47 25.95
CA PRO A 759 27.05 2.03 25.68
C PRO A 759 26.68 1.99 24.18
N SER A 760 27.36 2.78 23.34
CA SER A 760 27.17 2.80 21.88
C SER A 760 28.01 1.77 21.12
N ALA A 761 28.89 1.02 21.81
CA ALA A 761 29.83 0.08 21.20
C ALA A 761 29.13 -0.95 20.30
N MET A 762 27.99 -1.49 20.74
CA MET A 762 27.21 -2.48 19.98
C MET A 762 26.68 -1.89 18.66
N LYS A 763 26.12 -0.67 18.68
CA LYS A 763 25.67 0.03 17.46
C LYS A 763 26.83 0.28 16.50
N ASN A 764 28.01 0.60 17.03
CA ASN A 764 29.21 0.81 16.22
C ASN A 764 29.72 -0.51 15.60
N VAL A 765 29.69 -1.63 16.34
CA VAL A 765 30.02 -2.96 15.80
C VAL A 765 29.07 -3.34 14.66
N ARG A 766 27.76 -3.07 14.81
CA ARG A 766 26.77 -3.27 13.75
C ARG A 766 27.11 -2.47 12.49
N ALA A 767 27.43 -1.18 12.62
CA ALA A 767 27.81 -0.34 11.49
C ALA A 767 29.07 -0.85 10.79
N ILE A 768 30.09 -1.26 11.56
CA ILE A 768 31.34 -1.84 11.01
C ILE A 768 31.06 -3.12 10.22
N LEU A 769 30.18 -4.00 10.72
CA LEU A 769 29.78 -5.22 10.03
C LEU A 769 29.02 -4.92 8.73
N GLN A 770 28.05 -4.01 8.77
CA GLN A 770 27.29 -3.60 7.60
C GLN A 770 28.16 -2.95 6.52
N ASP A 771 29.09 -2.08 6.92
CA ASP A 771 30.03 -1.45 6.00
C ASP A 771 30.93 -2.49 5.33
N PHE A 772 31.42 -3.47 6.09
CA PHE A 772 32.22 -4.56 5.56
C PHE A 772 31.44 -5.42 4.56
N THR A 773 30.26 -5.92 4.93
CA THR A 773 29.46 -6.78 4.04
C THR A 773 28.98 -6.04 2.79
N ASN A 774 28.57 -4.77 2.92
CA ASN A 774 28.20 -3.93 1.78
C ASN A 774 29.38 -3.65 0.85
N THR A 775 30.55 -3.36 1.42
CA THR A 775 31.77 -3.11 0.64
C THR A 775 32.20 -4.38 -0.10
N TYR A 776 32.16 -5.53 0.57
CA TYR A 776 32.44 -6.83 -0.04
C TYR A 776 31.48 -7.10 -1.20
N ARG A 777 30.17 -6.96 -0.99
CA ARG A 777 29.14 -7.17 -2.02
C ARG A 777 29.27 -6.24 -3.23
N ARG A 778 29.71 -4.99 -3.02
CA ARG A 778 29.94 -4.02 -4.11
C ARG A 778 31.18 -4.37 -4.94
N ARG A 779 32.20 -4.95 -4.31
CA ARG A 779 33.49 -5.28 -4.96
C ARG A 779 33.46 -6.65 -5.63
N ASN A 780 32.76 -7.61 -5.04
CA ASN A 780 32.77 -9.00 -5.47
C ASN A 780 31.38 -9.40 -6.00
N VAL A 781 31.35 -9.89 -7.25
CA VAL A 781 30.13 -10.50 -7.83
C VAL A 781 30.01 -11.92 -7.28
N ALA A 782 28.77 -12.39 -7.03
CA ALA A 782 28.50 -13.72 -6.52
C ALA A 782 29.25 -14.80 -7.35
N PRO A 783 29.90 -15.80 -6.71
CA PRO A 783 30.68 -16.80 -7.44
C PRO A 783 29.81 -17.65 -8.37
N ARG A 784 30.28 -17.90 -9.59
CA ARG A 784 29.56 -18.78 -10.56
C ARG A 784 29.61 -20.27 -10.20
N ASP A 785 30.58 -20.69 -9.37
CA ASP A 785 30.84 -22.08 -9.01
C ASP A 785 30.25 -22.49 -7.63
N GLY A 786 29.35 -21.68 -7.06
CA GLY A 786 28.73 -21.93 -5.74
C GLY A 786 29.49 -21.30 -4.57
N LEU A 787 28.99 -21.50 -3.34
CA LEU A 787 29.52 -20.88 -2.12
C LEU A 787 30.76 -21.60 -1.55
N GLY A 788 31.18 -22.74 -2.12
CA GLY A 788 32.37 -23.48 -1.70
C GLY A 788 32.34 -23.84 -0.21
N GLN A 789 33.36 -23.45 0.55
CA GLN A 789 33.45 -23.73 2.00
C GLN A 789 32.38 -23.00 2.84
N LEU A 790 31.71 -22.00 2.26
CA LEU A 790 30.60 -21.29 2.90
C LEU A 790 29.25 -22.01 2.73
N GLU A 791 29.19 -23.08 1.92
CA GLU A 791 27.96 -23.87 1.78
C GLU A 791 27.44 -24.37 3.14
N ALA A 792 26.12 -24.37 3.27
CA ALA A 792 25.47 -24.89 4.46
C ALA A 792 25.54 -26.41 4.47
N THR A 793 25.77 -26.97 5.66
CA THR A 793 25.63 -28.41 5.87
C THR A 793 24.16 -28.79 5.73
N ARG A 794 23.87 -29.86 4.99
CA ARG A 794 22.49 -30.36 4.82
C ARG A 794 21.91 -30.73 6.19
N PHE A 795 20.71 -30.25 6.47
CA PHE A 795 19.98 -30.56 7.70
C PHE A 795 19.59 -32.05 7.78
N GLN A 796 19.67 -32.63 8.97
CA GLN A 796 19.25 -34.01 9.26
C GLN A 796 18.54 -34.08 10.61
N PHE A 797 17.35 -34.65 10.63
CA PHE A 797 16.58 -34.91 11.85
C PHE A 797 16.43 -36.42 12.08
N SER A 798 16.79 -36.89 13.27
CA SER A 798 16.79 -38.32 13.64
C SER A 798 15.55 -38.77 14.44
N GLY A 799 14.49 -37.96 14.44
CA GLY A 799 13.30 -38.11 15.29
C GLY A 799 12.01 -38.44 14.54
#